data_AF-A0AA39LLB7-F1
#
_entry.id   AF-A0AA39LLB7-F1
#
_cell.length_a   1.000
_cell.length_b   1.000
_cell.length_c   1.000
_cell.angle_alpha   90.00
_cell.angle_beta   90.00
_cell.angle_gamma   90.00
#
_symmetry.space_group_name_H-M   'P 1'
#
loop_
_entity.id
_entity.type
_entity.pdbx_description
1 polymer ?
#
loop_
_entity_poly.entity_id
_entity_poly.type
_entity_poly.pdbx_seq_one_letter_code
_entity_poly.pdbx_strand_id
1 'polypeptide(L)'
;MCCRGVVLAFSVALLFLGSVEAGSGSQESRDKFSKRGSCVKKDQNGDCPLKEGLHNASLQLSGSDLVNFNVVVDQVNEVLSNASLTDDEQISACGYLLLIFFKQYQSIALEIQFFQIVGFGSFNDFCDVAQQVDGEQTEGLLFVGSDGDCDVTRALKHKCAAASSGMQLHECQWLVSQIHSVIIGSDDVHYKHVLIEEVFQDFEAQFGAADFEAFSEIQITSFGFLGQFRRVCKQFHRLANIHNLFMGGNNCAFLQGINASAQDSNAPWSRSERTQLLDFISNLQIVMNDNTLADFDKMRACVHAFRQFLLTFEFMEARMRILISVGSQFNFGSFGDFFDCFSFMSVIQPGVTGVPGAPVSGATQVSGATTAASSPSVTQMSSSVTQLPTQSVSPGTPSSEAIGRFQTALNLVDCSHGGAAGTLLIQGLLNMASSLSGSDQTDWITEVQFVRDNIVCNVSLTSQQQLVFATYHIKDFCKGHLSIKKIVRYLFISSWGMLNDLFNVAIEFNGQSCQSVLVFSGGECQLTSSIESAISSFSLTVQQQSDCNALVADIKSIASSSSLSSSQILEELEIRFQSFFKSHPELEDQFANINIGSWGAFKMFRDVSLEWFRFSHFEHLFSARAGQSQCIMANDMTNDCSNSSYGLTRAEQTSTLDLISNIQAHSQQAGVAMTIAQNIVIDWKQFLKINNFLFASIREFSIFLEVIFGSFGDFLDCFDIMCVLNPSGTEVPSLPPMTTPMPPTTTMMTGNCATAGPLFQLNNNHSIVVDSLYTDCNSYNGTQCVNFKPYILKIDNSVVRNTTLTTDVQRINAFAYIITQYCGTNSQRLFWVMNSQMSNGWGSVQQLCNCNGTMSG
;
A
#
# COMPACT_ATOMS: atom_id res chain seq x y z
N MET A 1 -11.63 36.38 4.63
CA MET A 1 -12.05 36.24 3.21
C MET A 1 -10.99 36.72 2.19
N CYS A 2 -9.68 36.67 2.50
CA CYS A 2 -8.63 37.05 1.53
C CYS A 2 -7.41 36.10 1.47
N CYS A 3 -7.51 34.86 1.97
CA CYS A 3 -6.40 33.89 1.94
C CYS A 3 -6.83 32.50 1.39
N ARG A 4 -7.73 32.46 0.41
CA ARG A 4 -8.09 31.23 -0.33
C ARG A 4 -7.57 31.20 -1.78
N GLY A 5 -7.11 32.34 -2.32
CA GLY A 5 -6.67 32.46 -3.72
C GLY A 5 -5.22 32.05 -4.00
N VAL A 6 -4.35 32.05 -2.99
CA VAL A 6 -2.91 31.78 -3.19
C VAL A 6 -2.55 30.29 -3.04
N VAL A 7 -3.35 29.52 -2.30
CA VAL A 7 -3.16 28.07 -2.09
C VAL A 7 -3.57 27.26 -3.35
N LEU A 8 -4.57 27.70 -4.11
CA LEU A 8 -5.04 26.99 -5.30
C LEU A 8 -4.09 27.08 -6.51
N ALA A 9 -3.33 28.17 -6.65
CA ALA A 9 -2.41 28.34 -7.78
C ALA A 9 -1.16 27.45 -7.66
N PHE A 10 -0.75 27.07 -6.44
CA PHE A 10 0.44 26.25 -6.21
C PHE A 10 0.18 24.74 -6.31
N SER A 11 -1.04 24.26 -5.98
CA SER A 11 -1.42 22.86 -6.16
C SER A 11 -1.53 22.46 -7.63
N VAL A 12 -1.97 23.37 -8.50
CA VAL A 12 -1.98 23.17 -9.95
C VAL A 12 -0.55 23.25 -10.50
N ALA A 13 0.31 24.14 -10.01
CA ALA A 13 1.71 24.21 -10.44
C ALA A 13 2.54 22.95 -10.06
N LEU A 14 2.26 22.29 -8.93
CA LEU A 14 2.97 21.07 -8.50
C LEU A 14 2.50 19.79 -9.22
N LEU A 15 1.26 19.77 -9.75
CA LEU A 15 0.82 18.73 -10.70
C LEU A 15 1.49 18.88 -12.09
N PHE A 16 2.07 20.04 -12.40
CA PHE A 16 2.67 20.33 -13.72
C PHE A 16 4.18 20.61 -13.74
N LEU A 17 4.84 20.82 -12.59
CA LEU A 17 6.31 21.02 -12.54
C LEU A 17 7.13 19.72 -12.49
N GLY A 18 6.48 18.55 -12.46
CA GLY A 18 7.11 17.24 -12.69
C GLY A 18 7.25 16.90 -14.18
N SER A 19 7.74 17.82 -15.00
CA SER A 19 8.06 17.58 -16.40
C SER A 19 9.51 17.09 -16.55
N VAL A 20 9.87 15.99 -15.86
CA VAL A 20 11.00 15.09 -16.24
C VAL A 20 10.72 13.67 -15.71
N GLU A 21 10.33 12.78 -16.63
CA GLU A 21 10.55 11.31 -16.62
C GLU A 21 10.33 10.49 -15.33
N ALA A 22 9.13 10.53 -14.75
CA ALA A 22 8.55 9.37 -14.06
C ALA A 22 7.33 8.91 -14.87
N GLY A 23 7.30 7.67 -15.33
CA GLY A 23 6.44 7.18 -16.42
C GLY A 23 4.97 7.59 -16.28
N SER A 24 4.55 8.59 -17.06
CA SER A 24 3.13 8.91 -17.26
C SER A 24 2.39 7.65 -17.74
N GLY A 25 1.12 7.44 -17.39
CA GLY A 25 0.37 6.28 -17.88
C GLY A 25 0.34 6.16 -19.40
N SER A 26 0.49 7.29 -20.11
CA SER A 26 0.70 7.34 -21.55
C SER A 26 2.04 6.75 -22.00
N GLN A 27 3.12 6.93 -21.22
CA GLN A 27 4.42 6.34 -21.51
C GLN A 27 4.40 4.82 -21.33
N GLU A 28 3.76 4.32 -20.27
CA GLU A 28 3.67 2.86 -20.06
C GLU A 28 2.88 2.19 -21.19
N SER A 29 1.79 2.79 -21.65
CA SER A 29 1.04 2.28 -22.79
C SER A 29 1.90 2.24 -24.07
N ARG A 30 2.68 3.29 -24.33
CA ARG A 30 3.65 3.33 -25.44
C ARG A 30 4.76 2.29 -25.29
N ASP A 31 5.27 2.09 -24.09
CA ASP A 31 6.32 1.11 -23.82
C ASP A 31 5.81 -0.32 -24.05
N LYS A 32 4.60 -0.64 -23.57
CA LYS A 32 3.92 -1.92 -23.82
C LYS A 32 3.68 -2.12 -25.32
N PHE A 33 3.17 -1.11 -26.01
CA PHE A 33 2.97 -1.16 -27.45
C PHE A 33 4.28 -1.35 -28.23
N SER A 34 5.38 -0.73 -27.80
CA SER A 34 6.71 -0.92 -28.42
C SER A 34 7.28 -2.32 -28.23
N LYS A 35 6.88 -3.00 -27.14
CA LYS A 35 7.31 -4.37 -26.80
C LYS A 35 6.33 -5.45 -27.27
N ARG A 36 5.20 -5.09 -27.88
CA ARG A 36 4.09 -6.00 -28.23
C ARG A 36 4.51 -7.34 -28.84
N GLY A 37 5.48 -7.33 -29.77
CA GLY A 37 5.97 -8.55 -30.43
C GLY A 37 6.63 -9.55 -29.47
N SER A 38 7.13 -9.14 -28.30
CA SER A 38 7.74 -10.06 -27.34
C SER A 38 6.73 -11.02 -26.71
N CYS A 39 5.43 -10.70 -26.74
CA CYS A 39 4.39 -11.49 -26.10
C CYS A 39 4.01 -12.76 -26.91
N VAL A 40 4.15 -12.70 -28.23
CA VAL A 40 3.80 -13.79 -29.17
C VAL A 40 5.03 -14.47 -29.78
N LYS A 41 6.22 -13.90 -29.60
CA LYS A 41 7.49 -14.49 -30.07
C LYS A 41 7.77 -15.81 -29.37
N LYS A 42 8.04 -16.83 -30.18
CA LYS A 42 8.34 -18.19 -29.72
C LYS A 42 9.80 -18.31 -29.27
N ASP A 43 10.00 -19.04 -28.19
CA ASP A 43 11.31 -19.48 -27.74
C ASP A 43 11.79 -20.71 -28.53
N GLN A 44 12.92 -21.31 -28.09
CA GLN A 44 13.51 -22.48 -28.74
C GLN A 44 12.62 -23.74 -28.64
N ASN A 45 11.64 -23.76 -27.74
CA ASN A 45 10.70 -24.86 -27.54
C ASN A 45 9.37 -24.65 -28.27
N GLY A 46 9.17 -23.49 -28.90
CA GLY A 46 7.92 -23.14 -29.58
C GLY A 46 6.85 -22.52 -28.67
N ASP A 47 7.22 -22.20 -27.42
CA ASP A 47 6.38 -21.53 -26.44
C ASP A 47 6.58 -20.01 -26.48
N CYS A 48 5.56 -19.26 -26.07
CA CYS A 48 5.64 -17.79 -25.98
C CYS A 48 4.98 -17.31 -24.68
N PRO A 49 5.31 -16.10 -24.20
CA PRO A 49 4.78 -15.58 -22.94
C PRO A 49 3.25 -15.62 -22.86
N LEU A 50 2.53 -15.37 -23.95
CA LEU A 50 1.07 -15.45 -23.97
C LEU A 50 0.56 -16.88 -23.68
N LYS A 51 1.17 -17.91 -24.26
CA LYS A 51 0.80 -19.31 -24.00
C LYS A 51 1.04 -19.71 -22.55
N GLU A 52 2.19 -19.32 -22.02
CA GLU A 52 2.55 -19.57 -20.62
C GLU A 52 1.57 -18.85 -19.67
N GLY A 53 1.25 -17.58 -19.96
CA GLY A 53 0.25 -16.82 -19.21
C GLY A 53 -1.10 -17.52 -19.20
N LEU A 54 -1.59 -17.97 -20.36
CA LEU A 54 -2.86 -18.70 -20.49
C LEU A 54 -2.85 -20.01 -19.70
N HIS A 55 -1.75 -20.77 -19.77
CA HIS A 55 -1.59 -21.97 -18.96
C HIS A 55 -1.66 -21.65 -17.46
N ASN A 56 -0.92 -20.65 -16.99
CA ASN A 56 -0.89 -20.25 -15.59
C ASN A 56 -2.26 -19.75 -15.08
N ALA A 57 -2.99 -19.01 -15.92
CA ALA A 57 -4.34 -18.56 -15.59
C ALA A 57 -5.34 -19.73 -15.51
N SER A 58 -5.17 -20.76 -16.35
CA SER A 58 -6.02 -21.95 -16.29
C SER A 58 -5.92 -22.67 -14.94
N LEU A 59 -4.77 -22.57 -14.24
CA LEU A 59 -4.59 -23.15 -12.91
C LEU A 59 -5.43 -22.46 -11.82
N GLN A 60 -5.96 -21.27 -12.09
CA GLN A 60 -6.86 -20.56 -11.17
C GLN A 60 -8.32 -21.00 -11.33
N LEU A 61 -8.66 -21.66 -12.45
CA LEU A 61 -10.04 -22.00 -12.80
C LEU A 61 -10.33 -23.48 -12.53
N SER A 62 -11.60 -23.79 -12.28
CA SER A 62 -12.06 -25.17 -12.11
C SER A 62 -13.46 -25.38 -12.69
N GLY A 63 -13.89 -26.63 -12.81
CA GLY A 63 -15.24 -26.97 -13.28
C GLY A 63 -15.54 -26.48 -14.70
N SER A 64 -16.73 -25.90 -14.90
CA SER A 64 -17.18 -25.37 -16.19
C SER A 64 -16.34 -24.20 -16.69
N ASP A 65 -15.79 -23.41 -15.79
CA ASP A 65 -15.07 -22.19 -16.13
C ASP A 65 -13.71 -22.52 -16.75
N LEU A 66 -13.03 -23.55 -16.22
CA LEU A 66 -11.83 -24.11 -16.84
C LEU A 66 -12.12 -24.71 -18.23
N VAL A 67 -13.25 -25.40 -18.39
CA VAL A 67 -13.63 -25.99 -19.69
C VAL A 67 -13.86 -24.88 -20.73
N ASN A 68 -14.62 -23.84 -20.38
CA ASN A 68 -14.88 -22.71 -21.28
C ASN A 68 -13.58 -21.95 -21.59
N PHE A 69 -12.71 -21.75 -20.61
CA PHE A 69 -11.44 -21.07 -20.82
C PHE A 69 -10.50 -21.87 -21.74
N ASN A 70 -10.41 -23.19 -21.58
CA ASN A 70 -9.56 -24.01 -22.44
C ASN A 70 -9.99 -23.96 -23.93
N VAL A 71 -11.28 -23.74 -24.21
CA VAL A 71 -11.75 -23.54 -25.60
C VAL A 71 -11.12 -22.31 -26.25
N VAL A 72 -11.08 -21.16 -25.55
CA VAL A 72 -10.43 -19.96 -26.09
C VAL A 72 -8.91 -20.12 -26.15
N VAL A 73 -8.31 -20.84 -25.18
CA VAL A 73 -6.88 -21.16 -25.20
C VAL A 73 -6.50 -21.97 -26.45
N ASP A 74 -7.32 -22.96 -26.82
CA ASP A 74 -7.09 -23.76 -28.02
C ASP A 74 -7.18 -22.91 -29.30
N GLN A 75 -8.16 -22.01 -29.39
CA GLN A 75 -8.29 -21.06 -30.51
C GLN A 75 -7.09 -20.11 -30.60
N VAL A 76 -6.63 -19.57 -29.47
CA VAL A 76 -5.42 -18.74 -29.42
C VAL A 76 -4.18 -19.53 -29.85
N ASN A 77 -4.05 -20.78 -29.42
CA ASN A 77 -2.94 -21.65 -29.80
C ASN A 77 -2.93 -21.96 -31.30
N GLU A 78 -4.09 -22.11 -31.93
CA GLU A 78 -4.22 -22.28 -33.38
C GLU A 78 -3.69 -21.05 -34.14
N VAL A 79 -4.10 -19.85 -33.73
CA VAL A 79 -3.63 -18.57 -34.30
C VAL A 79 -2.11 -18.44 -34.16
N LEU A 80 -1.57 -18.66 -32.95
CA LEU A 80 -0.14 -18.56 -32.69
C LEU A 80 0.67 -19.61 -33.45
N SER A 81 0.08 -20.74 -33.81
CA SER A 81 0.74 -21.79 -34.58
C SER A 81 0.75 -21.52 -36.09
N ASN A 82 -0.03 -20.54 -36.55
CA ASN A 82 -0.10 -20.19 -37.96
C ASN A 82 1.10 -19.34 -38.40
N ALA A 83 2.04 -19.98 -39.11
CA ALA A 83 3.25 -19.35 -39.64
C ALA A 83 3.00 -18.36 -40.81
N SER A 84 1.77 -18.30 -41.36
CA SER A 84 1.43 -17.32 -42.40
C SER A 84 1.08 -15.95 -41.84
N LEU A 85 0.86 -15.84 -40.52
CA LEU A 85 0.53 -14.59 -39.84
C LEU A 85 1.81 -13.93 -39.30
N THR A 86 1.88 -12.62 -39.46
CA THR A 86 2.87 -11.76 -38.80
C THR A 86 2.59 -11.65 -37.29
N ASP A 87 3.60 -11.20 -36.52
CA ASP A 87 3.44 -10.98 -35.07
C ASP A 87 2.24 -10.06 -34.76
N ASP A 88 2.07 -8.97 -35.53
CA ASP A 88 0.97 -8.00 -35.33
C ASP A 88 -0.41 -8.60 -35.70
N GLU A 89 -0.50 -9.43 -36.74
CA GLU A 89 -1.73 -10.18 -37.08
C GLU A 89 -2.08 -11.22 -36.00
N GLN A 90 -1.08 -11.90 -35.42
CA GLN A 90 -1.28 -12.82 -34.29
C GLN A 90 -1.77 -12.08 -33.06
N ILE A 91 -1.16 -10.93 -32.72
CA ILE A 91 -1.57 -10.10 -31.58
C ILE A 91 -3.02 -9.62 -31.75
N SER A 92 -3.37 -9.09 -32.93
CA SER A 92 -4.72 -8.65 -33.27
C SER A 92 -5.76 -9.76 -33.08
N ALA A 93 -5.53 -10.93 -33.69
CA ALA A 93 -6.46 -12.05 -33.65
C ALA A 93 -6.59 -12.66 -32.24
N CYS A 94 -5.48 -12.90 -31.54
CA CYS A 94 -5.49 -13.43 -30.18
C CYS A 94 -6.16 -12.46 -29.20
N GLY A 95 -5.87 -11.16 -29.29
CA GLY A 95 -6.47 -10.15 -28.42
C GLY A 95 -7.97 -10.00 -28.66
N TYR A 96 -8.43 -10.15 -29.91
CA TYR A 96 -9.85 -10.17 -30.22
C TYR A 96 -10.58 -11.38 -29.62
N LEU A 97 -10.01 -12.59 -29.77
CA LEU A 97 -10.57 -13.82 -29.19
C LEU A 97 -10.70 -13.73 -27.67
N LEU A 98 -9.63 -13.30 -26.98
CA LEU A 98 -9.64 -13.14 -25.52
C LEU A 98 -10.65 -12.11 -25.05
N LEU A 99 -10.78 -10.99 -25.77
CA LEU A 99 -11.71 -9.94 -25.37
C LEU A 99 -13.19 -10.35 -25.56
N ILE A 100 -13.53 -11.03 -26.66
CA ILE A 100 -14.87 -11.60 -26.81
C ILE A 100 -15.15 -12.59 -25.68
N PHE A 101 -14.19 -13.46 -25.39
CA PHE A 101 -14.31 -14.42 -24.30
C PHE A 101 -14.58 -13.74 -22.94
N PHE A 102 -13.80 -12.72 -22.57
CA PHE A 102 -14.01 -12.01 -21.30
C PHE A 102 -15.35 -11.25 -21.27
N LYS A 103 -15.82 -10.72 -22.40
CA LYS A 103 -17.15 -10.10 -22.50
C LYS A 103 -18.27 -11.13 -22.31
N GLN A 104 -18.09 -12.34 -22.83
CA GLN A 104 -19.08 -13.42 -22.72
C GLN A 104 -19.10 -14.06 -21.33
N TYR A 105 -17.94 -14.24 -20.70
CA TYR A 105 -17.78 -14.92 -19.41
C TYR A 105 -17.30 -13.95 -18.34
N GLN A 106 -18.18 -13.04 -17.92
CA GLN A 106 -17.87 -11.97 -16.97
C GLN A 106 -17.33 -12.49 -15.61
N SER A 107 -17.81 -13.65 -15.13
CA SER A 107 -17.28 -14.28 -13.90
C SER A 107 -15.80 -14.65 -14.04
N ILE A 108 -15.43 -15.24 -15.17
CA ILE A 108 -14.05 -15.60 -15.49
C ILE A 108 -13.20 -14.33 -15.68
N ALA A 109 -13.75 -13.31 -16.33
CA ALA A 109 -13.07 -12.03 -16.51
C ALA A 109 -12.70 -11.37 -15.17
N LEU A 110 -13.59 -11.41 -14.17
CA LEU A 110 -13.32 -10.89 -12.83
C LEU A 110 -12.16 -11.61 -12.11
N GLU A 111 -11.90 -12.87 -12.45
CA GLU A 111 -10.85 -13.67 -11.83
C GLU A 111 -9.50 -13.56 -12.57
N ILE A 112 -9.51 -13.57 -13.90
CA ILE A 112 -8.28 -13.75 -14.68
C ILE A 112 -8.00 -12.67 -15.73
N GLN A 113 -8.89 -11.72 -16.04
CA GLN A 113 -8.61 -10.69 -17.06
C GLN A 113 -7.38 -9.83 -16.72
N PHE A 114 -7.07 -9.66 -15.43
CA PHE A 114 -5.94 -8.89 -14.94
C PHE A 114 -4.74 -9.77 -14.55
N PHE A 115 -4.79 -11.07 -14.87
CA PHE A 115 -3.71 -12.01 -14.62
C PHE A 115 -2.48 -11.66 -15.47
N GLN A 116 -1.30 -11.77 -14.88
CA GLN A 116 -0.04 -11.32 -15.48
C GLN A 116 0.51 -12.29 -16.52
N ILE A 117 0.90 -11.74 -17.66
CA ILE A 117 1.76 -12.34 -18.68
C ILE A 117 3.20 -11.91 -18.38
N VAL A 118 4.05 -12.90 -18.12
CA VAL A 118 5.44 -12.69 -17.69
C VAL A 118 6.19 -11.79 -18.67
N GLY A 119 6.78 -10.71 -18.15
CA GLY A 119 7.59 -9.78 -18.93
C GLY A 119 6.82 -8.82 -19.83
N PHE A 120 5.48 -8.77 -19.75
CA PHE A 120 4.64 -7.90 -20.59
C PHE A 120 3.65 -7.04 -19.80
N GLY A 121 2.74 -7.66 -19.05
CA GLY A 121 1.60 -7.01 -18.40
C GLY A 121 0.43 -7.99 -18.25
N SER A 122 -0.78 -7.52 -17.97
CA SER A 122 -1.96 -8.37 -17.84
C SER A 122 -2.55 -8.84 -19.19
N PHE A 123 -3.49 -9.79 -19.18
CA PHE A 123 -4.29 -10.07 -20.39
C PHE A 123 -5.10 -8.85 -20.85
N ASN A 124 -5.55 -7.99 -19.94
CA ASN A 124 -6.17 -6.74 -20.32
C ASN A 124 -5.20 -5.86 -21.11
N ASP A 125 -3.97 -5.71 -20.63
CA ASP A 125 -2.93 -4.94 -21.34
C ASP A 125 -2.67 -5.52 -22.74
N PHE A 126 -2.70 -6.85 -22.88
CA PHE A 126 -2.57 -7.51 -24.18
C PHE A 126 -3.75 -7.21 -25.10
N CYS A 127 -4.99 -7.26 -24.60
CA CYS A 127 -6.19 -6.89 -25.35
C CYS A 127 -6.20 -5.40 -25.77
N ASP A 128 -5.69 -4.51 -24.92
CA ASP A 128 -5.55 -3.08 -25.21
C ASP A 128 -4.52 -2.85 -26.32
N VAL A 129 -3.36 -3.51 -26.23
CA VAL A 129 -2.31 -3.45 -27.25
C VAL A 129 -2.79 -4.03 -28.59
N ALA A 130 -3.55 -5.12 -28.57
CA ALA A 130 -4.15 -5.67 -29.79
C ALA A 130 -5.08 -4.65 -30.47
N GLN A 131 -5.89 -3.93 -29.69
CA GLN A 131 -6.76 -2.89 -30.22
C GLN A 131 -5.97 -1.69 -30.77
N GLN A 132 -4.81 -1.35 -30.18
CA GLN A 132 -3.91 -0.33 -30.71
C GLN A 132 -3.31 -0.76 -32.06
N VAL A 133 -2.89 -2.03 -32.19
CA VAL A 133 -2.41 -2.60 -33.46
C VAL A 133 -3.49 -2.51 -34.53
N ASP A 134 -4.73 -2.88 -34.19
CA ASP A 134 -5.86 -2.77 -35.12
C ASP A 134 -6.04 -1.32 -35.59
N GLY A 135 -5.96 -0.35 -34.67
CA GLY A 135 -6.13 1.06 -34.98
C GLY A 135 -5.10 1.65 -35.95
N GLU A 136 -3.86 1.16 -35.96
CA GLU A 136 -2.85 1.56 -36.96
C GLU A 136 -3.22 1.10 -38.39
N GLN A 137 -4.10 0.11 -38.52
CA GLN A 137 -4.45 -0.52 -39.80
C GLN A 137 -5.81 -0.08 -40.36
N THR A 138 -6.67 0.59 -39.58
CA THR A 138 -8.05 0.87 -40.01
C THR A 138 -8.19 2.02 -41.01
N GLU A 139 -7.24 2.96 -41.09
CA GLU A 139 -7.30 4.08 -42.03
C GLU A 139 -7.38 3.60 -43.48
N GLY A 140 -6.58 2.58 -43.84
CA GLY A 140 -6.59 2.00 -45.18
C GLY A 140 -7.91 1.36 -45.58
N LEU A 141 -8.69 0.88 -44.59
CA LEU A 141 -9.97 0.20 -44.84
C LEU A 141 -11.08 1.13 -45.31
N LEU A 142 -10.91 2.44 -45.07
CA LEU A 142 -11.86 3.49 -45.41
C LEU A 142 -11.49 4.26 -46.68
N PHE A 143 -10.38 3.90 -47.33
CA PHE A 143 -9.98 4.49 -48.61
C PHE A 143 -10.93 4.04 -49.73
N VAL A 144 -11.48 5.01 -50.47
CA VAL A 144 -12.41 4.74 -51.56
C VAL A 144 -11.63 4.36 -52.82
N GLY A 145 -11.83 3.13 -53.30
CA GLY A 145 -11.25 2.65 -54.55
C GLY A 145 -11.87 3.29 -55.79
N SER A 146 -11.34 2.95 -56.97
CA SER A 146 -11.87 3.42 -58.26
C SER A 146 -13.28 2.92 -58.58
N ASP A 147 -13.75 1.90 -57.87
CA ASP A 147 -15.11 1.34 -57.90
C ASP A 147 -16.10 2.11 -57.02
N GLY A 148 -15.64 3.12 -56.27
CA GLY A 148 -16.45 3.89 -55.33
C GLY A 148 -16.66 3.22 -53.98
N ASP A 149 -16.03 2.06 -53.73
CA ASP A 149 -16.15 1.31 -52.49
C ASP A 149 -14.84 1.26 -51.71
N CYS A 150 -14.93 1.22 -50.38
CA CYS A 150 -13.82 0.87 -49.50
C CYS A 150 -13.90 -0.61 -49.07
N ASP A 151 -12.86 -1.11 -48.41
CA ASP A 151 -12.77 -2.51 -47.97
C ASP A 151 -13.92 -2.94 -47.06
N VAL A 152 -14.35 -2.06 -46.14
CA VAL A 152 -15.49 -2.31 -45.25
C VAL A 152 -16.79 -2.48 -46.06
N THR A 153 -17.08 -1.54 -46.97
CA THR A 153 -18.29 -1.62 -47.81
C THR A 153 -18.25 -2.80 -48.77
N ARG A 154 -17.07 -3.21 -49.25
CA ARG A 154 -16.90 -4.37 -50.12
C ARG A 154 -17.19 -5.68 -49.38
N ALA A 155 -16.67 -5.82 -48.16
CA ALA A 155 -16.95 -6.96 -47.30
C ALA A 155 -18.44 -7.09 -46.98
N LEU A 156 -19.09 -5.98 -46.63
CA LEU A 156 -20.53 -5.94 -46.38
C LEU A 156 -21.35 -6.29 -47.63
N LYS A 157 -21.04 -5.71 -48.80
CA LYS A 157 -21.73 -6.03 -50.07
C LYS A 157 -21.61 -7.51 -50.42
N HIS A 158 -20.45 -8.12 -50.19
CA HIS A 158 -20.25 -9.56 -50.37
C HIS A 158 -21.16 -10.38 -49.43
N LYS A 159 -21.26 -9.99 -48.16
CA LYS A 159 -22.22 -10.61 -47.22
C LYS A 159 -23.67 -10.43 -47.69
N CYS A 160 -24.05 -9.25 -48.18
CA CYS A 160 -25.40 -8.98 -48.65
C CYS A 160 -25.77 -9.89 -49.83
N ALA A 161 -24.83 -10.14 -50.74
CA ALA A 161 -25.02 -11.05 -51.87
C ALA A 161 -25.23 -12.52 -51.41
N ALA A 162 -24.73 -12.88 -50.23
CA ALA A 162 -24.87 -14.19 -49.63
C ALA A 162 -26.03 -14.29 -48.61
N ALA A 163 -26.89 -13.28 -48.50
CA ALA A 163 -27.99 -13.25 -47.53
C ALA A 163 -28.98 -14.39 -47.76
N SER A 164 -29.31 -15.10 -46.67
CA SER A 164 -30.17 -16.28 -46.66
C SER A 164 -31.66 -15.98 -46.49
N SER A 165 -32.01 -14.75 -46.09
CA SER A 165 -33.37 -14.27 -45.88
C SER A 165 -33.55 -12.83 -46.39
N GLY A 166 -34.79 -12.46 -46.73
CA GLY A 166 -35.10 -11.09 -47.15
C GLY A 166 -34.86 -10.04 -46.04
N MET A 167 -34.96 -10.46 -44.78
CA MET A 167 -34.67 -9.63 -43.60
C MET A 167 -33.17 -9.36 -43.48
N GLN A 168 -32.34 -10.40 -43.56
CA GLN A 168 -30.89 -10.28 -43.56
C GLN A 168 -30.37 -9.44 -44.74
N LEU A 169 -31.00 -9.58 -45.91
CA LEU A 169 -30.69 -8.76 -47.08
C LEU A 169 -31.02 -7.27 -46.82
N HIS A 170 -32.17 -6.99 -46.21
CA HIS A 170 -32.59 -5.62 -45.90
C HIS A 170 -31.66 -4.95 -44.88
N GLU A 171 -31.34 -5.63 -43.77
CA GLU A 171 -30.40 -5.18 -42.74
C GLU A 171 -29.03 -4.89 -43.34
N CYS A 172 -28.49 -5.82 -44.13
CA CYS A 172 -27.20 -5.67 -44.77
C CYS A 172 -27.16 -4.48 -45.74
N GLN A 173 -28.19 -4.32 -46.58
CA GLN A 173 -28.30 -3.20 -47.52
C GLN A 173 -28.41 -1.86 -46.80
N TRP A 174 -29.17 -1.81 -45.69
CA TRP A 174 -29.26 -0.62 -44.86
C TRP A 174 -27.88 -0.24 -44.32
N LEU A 175 -27.14 -1.21 -43.75
CA LEU A 175 -25.83 -0.96 -43.16
C LEU A 175 -24.81 -0.50 -44.19
N VAL A 176 -24.78 -1.13 -45.37
CA VAL A 176 -23.94 -0.70 -46.51
C VAL A 176 -24.26 0.74 -46.91
N SER A 177 -25.54 1.10 -47.03
CA SER A 177 -25.97 2.43 -47.45
C SER A 177 -25.56 3.51 -46.44
N GLN A 178 -25.73 3.26 -45.14
CA GLN A 178 -25.37 4.23 -44.10
C GLN A 178 -23.85 4.42 -44.02
N ILE A 179 -23.07 3.33 -43.97
CA ILE A 179 -21.61 3.40 -43.92
C ILE A 179 -21.04 4.08 -45.19
N HIS A 180 -21.57 3.75 -46.37
CA HIS A 180 -21.16 4.40 -47.61
C HIS A 180 -21.43 5.93 -47.57
N SER A 181 -22.56 6.35 -47.03
CA SER A 181 -22.90 7.77 -46.86
C SER A 181 -21.91 8.50 -45.94
N VAL A 182 -21.45 7.85 -44.87
CA VAL A 182 -20.40 8.39 -43.98
C VAL A 182 -19.06 8.51 -44.71
N ILE A 183 -18.67 7.49 -45.47
CA ILE A 183 -17.38 7.45 -46.18
C ILE A 183 -17.25 8.58 -47.20
N ILE A 184 -18.33 8.90 -47.93
CA ILE A 184 -18.35 9.99 -48.92
C ILE A 184 -18.61 11.37 -48.31
N GLY A 185 -19.15 11.42 -47.09
CA GLY A 185 -19.63 12.65 -46.45
C GLY A 185 -18.60 13.41 -45.62
N SER A 186 -17.45 12.80 -45.33
CA SER A 186 -16.35 13.41 -44.55
C SER A 186 -15.00 13.12 -45.22
N ASP A 187 -14.03 14.01 -45.07
CA ASP A 187 -12.63 13.74 -45.45
C ASP A 187 -11.76 13.34 -44.24
N ASP A 188 -12.24 13.60 -43.01
CA ASP A 188 -11.54 13.26 -41.77
C ASP A 188 -11.79 11.79 -41.41
N VAL A 189 -10.73 10.98 -41.45
CA VAL A 189 -10.75 9.54 -41.16
C VAL A 189 -11.16 9.25 -39.72
N HIS A 190 -10.70 10.02 -38.73
CA HIS A 190 -11.09 9.80 -37.33
C HIS A 190 -12.57 10.13 -37.12
N TYR A 191 -13.06 11.19 -37.77
CA TYR A 191 -14.48 11.53 -37.72
C TYR A 191 -15.36 10.48 -38.42
N LYS A 192 -14.88 9.83 -39.50
CA LYS A 192 -15.57 8.69 -40.11
C LYS A 192 -15.76 7.54 -39.12
N HIS A 193 -14.74 7.21 -38.33
CA HIS A 193 -14.83 6.16 -37.32
C HIS A 193 -15.92 6.47 -36.26
N VAL A 194 -16.02 7.74 -35.83
CA VAL A 194 -17.08 8.19 -34.90
C VAL A 194 -18.47 7.97 -35.51
N LEU A 195 -18.69 8.47 -36.72
CA LEU A 195 -19.98 8.37 -37.42
C LEU A 195 -20.34 6.91 -37.76
N ILE A 196 -19.35 6.07 -38.08
CA ILE A 196 -19.60 4.64 -38.34
C ILE A 196 -20.03 3.92 -37.06
N GLU A 197 -19.48 4.25 -35.89
CA GLU A 197 -19.99 3.70 -34.63
C GLU A 197 -21.42 4.17 -34.33
N GLU A 198 -21.76 5.43 -34.63
CA GLU A 198 -23.15 5.90 -34.52
C GLU A 198 -24.08 5.09 -35.43
N VAL A 199 -23.67 4.77 -36.65
CA VAL A 199 -24.42 3.88 -37.56
C VAL A 199 -24.59 2.47 -36.97
N PHE A 200 -23.56 1.92 -36.30
CA PHE A 200 -23.69 0.63 -35.64
C PHE A 200 -24.64 0.68 -34.43
N GLN A 201 -24.63 1.76 -33.66
CA GLN A 201 -25.59 1.96 -32.57
C GLN A 201 -27.03 2.10 -33.09
N ASP A 202 -27.22 2.84 -34.18
CA ASP A 202 -28.52 2.97 -34.86
C ASP A 202 -29.01 1.62 -35.38
N PHE A 203 -28.10 0.80 -35.92
CA PHE A 203 -28.40 -0.56 -36.35
C PHE A 203 -28.91 -1.41 -35.17
N GLU A 204 -28.20 -1.40 -34.04
CA GLU A 204 -28.60 -2.16 -32.85
C GLU A 204 -29.92 -1.68 -32.25
N ALA A 205 -30.19 -0.37 -32.30
CA ALA A 205 -31.45 0.22 -31.85
C ALA A 205 -32.62 -0.15 -32.77
N GLN A 206 -32.37 -0.26 -34.07
CA GLN A 206 -33.40 -0.53 -35.07
C GLN A 206 -33.71 -2.01 -35.26
N PHE A 207 -32.69 -2.87 -35.24
CA PHE A 207 -32.81 -4.29 -35.57
C PHE A 207 -32.56 -5.19 -34.36
N GLY A 208 -31.62 -4.82 -33.49
CA GLY A 208 -31.27 -5.55 -32.27
C GLY A 208 -29.78 -5.89 -32.20
N ALA A 209 -29.24 -5.97 -30.97
CA ALA A 209 -27.83 -6.30 -30.75
C ALA A 209 -27.44 -7.72 -31.20
N ALA A 210 -28.36 -8.69 -31.05
CA ALA A 210 -28.14 -10.07 -31.48
C ALA A 210 -27.99 -10.19 -33.01
N ASP A 211 -28.72 -9.35 -33.75
CA ASP A 211 -28.64 -9.33 -35.21
C ASP A 211 -27.31 -8.74 -35.68
N PHE A 212 -26.76 -7.73 -34.97
CA PHE A 212 -25.43 -7.21 -35.26
C PHE A 212 -24.31 -8.25 -35.05
N GLU A 213 -24.41 -9.10 -34.03
CA GLU A 213 -23.37 -10.12 -33.77
C GLU A 213 -23.17 -11.07 -34.96
N ALA A 214 -24.21 -11.33 -35.77
CA ALA A 214 -24.09 -12.11 -37.02
C ALA A 214 -23.28 -11.40 -38.12
N PHE A 215 -23.11 -10.08 -38.02
CA PHE A 215 -22.25 -9.27 -38.88
C PHE A 215 -20.84 -9.11 -38.31
N SER A 216 -20.64 -9.24 -36.99
CA SER A 216 -19.34 -9.13 -36.34
C SER A 216 -18.28 -10.06 -36.95
N GLU A 217 -18.67 -11.25 -37.43
CA GLU A 217 -17.78 -12.27 -38.03
C GLU A 217 -17.47 -12.03 -39.52
N ILE A 218 -17.91 -10.93 -40.12
CA ILE A 218 -17.61 -10.63 -41.54
C ILE A 218 -16.13 -10.31 -41.69
N GLN A 219 -15.43 -11.09 -42.50
CA GLN A 219 -14.02 -10.86 -42.79
C GLN A 219 -13.82 -9.63 -43.70
N ILE A 220 -12.95 -8.72 -43.28
CA ILE A 220 -12.48 -7.55 -44.02
C ILE A 220 -11.04 -7.83 -44.45
N THR A 221 -10.87 -8.18 -45.72
CA THR A 221 -9.56 -8.41 -46.36
C THR A 221 -8.58 -9.20 -45.47
N SER A 222 -7.36 -8.70 -45.27
CA SER A 222 -6.36 -9.25 -44.34
C SER A 222 -6.44 -8.63 -42.95
N PHE A 223 -7.28 -7.63 -42.72
CA PHE A 223 -7.39 -6.94 -41.43
C PHE A 223 -7.98 -7.85 -40.34
N GLY A 224 -8.98 -8.65 -40.69
CA GLY A 224 -9.68 -9.50 -39.73
C GLY A 224 -11.18 -9.35 -39.86
N PHE A 225 -11.89 -9.11 -38.77
CA PHE A 225 -13.36 -9.14 -38.71
C PHE A 225 -14.00 -7.74 -38.53
N LEU A 226 -15.24 -7.57 -39.00
CA LEU A 226 -16.01 -6.35 -38.81
C LEU A 226 -16.18 -5.98 -37.33
N GLY A 227 -16.28 -6.98 -36.45
CA GLY A 227 -16.32 -6.76 -35.01
C GLY A 227 -15.04 -6.14 -34.45
N GLN A 228 -13.85 -6.50 -34.98
CA GLN A 228 -12.58 -5.84 -34.64
C GLN A 228 -12.58 -4.38 -35.12
N PHE A 229 -13.01 -4.15 -36.36
CA PHE A 229 -13.11 -2.80 -36.93
C PHE A 229 -14.05 -1.91 -36.11
N ARG A 230 -15.21 -2.44 -35.70
CA ARG A 230 -16.15 -1.72 -34.83
C ARG A 230 -15.51 -1.35 -33.49
N ARG A 231 -14.66 -2.19 -32.90
CA ARG A 231 -13.98 -1.86 -31.64
C ARG A 231 -13.09 -0.63 -31.79
N VAL A 232 -12.38 -0.49 -32.90
CA VAL A 232 -11.61 0.73 -33.19
C VAL A 232 -12.54 1.93 -33.33
N CYS A 233 -13.65 1.79 -34.07
CA CYS A 233 -14.66 2.84 -34.18
C CYS A 233 -15.20 3.30 -32.81
N LYS A 234 -15.46 2.36 -31.89
CA LYS A 234 -15.87 2.66 -30.51
C LYS A 234 -14.87 3.51 -29.75
N GLN A 235 -13.56 3.34 -29.93
CA GLN A 235 -12.56 4.16 -29.22
C GLN A 235 -12.55 5.60 -29.72
N PHE A 236 -12.67 5.81 -31.03
CA PHE A 236 -12.83 7.16 -31.60
C PHE A 236 -14.14 7.81 -31.15
N HIS A 237 -15.24 7.06 -31.12
CA HIS A 237 -16.53 7.55 -30.62
C HIS A 237 -16.47 7.94 -29.14
N ARG A 238 -15.81 7.13 -28.30
CA ARG A 238 -15.55 7.46 -26.88
C ARG A 238 -14.75 8.74 -26.74
N LEU A 239 -13.67 8.87 -27.51
CA LEU A 239 -12.84 10.08 -27.52
C LEU A 239 -13.67 11.33 -27.82
N ALA A 240 -14.49 11.28 -28.87
CA ALA A 240 -15.36 12.39 -29.26
C ALA A 240 -16.34 12.81 -28.13
N ASN A 241 -16.66 11.87 -27.24
CA ASN A 241 -17.56 12.08 -26.11
C ASN A 241 -16.87 12.37 -24.77
N ILE A 242 -15.53 12.42 -24.69
CA ILE A 242 -14.82 12.72 -23.43
C ILE A 242 -15.24 14.09 -22.88
N HIS A 243 -15.38 15.09 -23.75
CA HIS A 243 -15.82 16.42 -23.31
C HIS A 243 -17.20 16.36 -22.64
N ASN A 244 -18.15 15.65 -23.26
CA ASN A 244 -19.49 15.45 -22.72
C ASN A 244 -19.47 14.62 -21.42
N LEU A 245 -18.53 13.68 -21.31
CA LEU A 245 -18.33 12.84 -20.13
C LEU A 245 -17.89 13.67 -18.90
N PHE A 246 -17.09 14.72 -19.11
CA PHE A 246 -16.57 15.62 -18.07
C PHE A 246 -17.34 16.94 -17.89
N MET A 247 -18.25 17.25 -18.80
CA MET A 247 -19.07 18.45 -18.72
C MET A 247 -19.91 18.47 -17.43
N GLY A 248 -19.93 19.61 -16.72
CA GLY A 248 -20.69 19.78 -15.48
C GLY A 248 -19.89 19.64 -14.18
N GLY A 249 -18.57 19.48 -14.25
CA GLY A 249 -17.67 19.44 -13.07
C GLY A 249 -18.05 18.30 -12.12
N ASN A 250 -18.37 18.61 -10.87
CA ASN A 250 -18.87 17.63 -9.88
C ASN A 250 -20.09 16.82 -10.31
N ASN A 251 -20.91 17.36 -11.22
CA ASN A 251 -22.12 16.71 -11.71
C ASN A 251 -21.91 16.07 -13.09
N CYS A 252 -20.67 15.85 -13.51
CA CYS A 252 -20.41 15.24 -14.82
C CYS A 252 -20.83 13.77 -14.88
N ALA A 253 -21.07 13.30 -16.10
CA ALA A 253 -21.50 11.93 -16.39
C ALA A 253 -20.52 10.87 -15.88
N PHE A 254 -19.22 11.21 -15.89
CA PHE A 254 -18.16 10.35 -15.34
C PHE A 254 -18.38 10.05 -13.86
N LEU A 255 -18.44 11.11 -13.03
CA LEU A 255 -18.56 10.98 -11.58
C LEU A 255 -19.93 10.44 -11.18
N GLN A 256 -20.99 10.80 -11.91
CA GLN A 256 -22.32 10.25 -11.68
C GLN A 256 -22.34 8.72 -11.86
N GLY A 257 -21.67 8.18 -12.88
CA GLY A 257 -21.58 6.74 -13.10
C GLY A 257 -20.87 6.00 -11.97
N ILE A 258 -19.70 6.51 -11.56
CA ILE A 258 -18.92 5.93 -10.45
C ILE A 258 -19.72 6.01 -9.13
N ASN A 259 -20.32 7.18 -8.84
CA ASN A 259 -21.11 7.39 -7.64
C ASN A 259 -22.38 6.53 -7.62
N ALA A 260 -23.08 6.38 -8.75
CA ALA A 260 -24.24 5.50 -8.86
C ALA A 260 -23.85 4.05 -8.53
N SER A 261 -22.71 3.56 -9.03
CA SER A 261 -22.23 2.21 -8.70
C SER A 261 -21.88 2.06 -7.22
N ALA A 262 -21.22 3.06 -6.61
CA ALA A 262 -20.92 3.04 -5.17
C ALA A 262 -22.18 3.05 -4.29
N GLN A 263 -23.26 3.67 -4.77
CA GLN A 263 -24.54 3.74 -4.07
C GLN A 263 -25.47 2.55 -4.36
N ASP A 264 -25.22 1.77 -5.41
CA ASP A 264 -26.03 0.61 -5.76
C ASP A 264 -25.96 -0.44 -4.63
N SER A 265 -27.13 -0.79 -4.08
CA SER A 265 -27.26 -1.82 -3.05
C SER A 265 -27.05 -3.24 -3.61
N ASN A 266 -27.23 -3.43 -4.91
CA ASN A 266 -27.09 -4.71 -5.59
C ASN A 266 -25.67 -4.95 -6.12
N ALA A 267 -24.86 -3.90 -6.23
CA ALA A 267 -23.46 -4.04 -6.59
C ALA A 267 -22.68 -4.68 -5.44
N PRO A 268 -21.70 -5.57 -5.72
CA PRO A 268 -20.99 -6.37 -4.73
C PRO A 268 -19.93 -5.56 -3.96
N TRP A 269 -20.25 -4.32 -3.58
CA TRP A 269 -19.37 -3.46 -2.78
C TRP A 269 -19.65 -3.66 -1.29
N SER A 270 -18.65 -4.11 -0.57
CA SER A 270 -18.59 -4.06 0.88
C SER A 270 -18.67 -2.61 1.37
N ARG A 271 -18.99 -2.40 2.65
CA ARG A 271 -19.10 -1.05 3.21
C ARG A 271 -17.77 -0.29 3.16
N SER A 272 -16.65 -0.97 3.40
CA SER A 272 -15.32 -0.36 3.33
C SER A 272 -14.96 0.02 1.89
N GLU A 273 -15.23 -0.85 0.92
CA GLU A 273 -15.01 -0.58 -0.51
C GLU A 273 -15.85 0.60 -0.99
N ARG A 274 -17.10 0.75 -0.50
CA ARG A 274 -17.91 1.94 -0.80
C ARG A 274 -17.29 3.21 -0.25
N THR A 275 -16.73 3.18 0.96
CA THR A 275 -15.99 4.33 1.50
C THR A 275 -14.79 4.68 0.63
N GLN A 276 -14.00 3.67 0.22
CA GLN A 276 -12.83 3.89 -0.65
C GLN A 276 -13.23 4.43 -2.02
N LEU A 277 -14.34 3.95 -2.60
CA LEU A 277 -14.90 4.50 -3.84
C LEU A 277 -15.34 5.96 -3.66
N LEU A 278 -15.96 6.32 -2.54
CA LEU A 278 -16.39 7.69 -2.26
C LEU A 278 -15.20 8.63 -2.05
N ASP A 279 -14.13 8.17 -1.39
CA ASP A 279 -12.88 8.92 -1.24
C ASP A 279 -12.19 9.09 -2.61
N PHE A 280 -12.15 8.03 -3.42
CA PHE A 280 -11.67 8.09 -4.79
C PHE A 280 -12.48 9.08 -5.65
N ILE A 281 -13.81 9.06 -5.58
CA ILE A 281 -14.69 10.03 -6.24
C ILE A 281 -14.37 11.46 -5.79
N SER A 282 -14.15 11.67 -4.49
CA SER A 282 -13.83 12.99 -3.93
C SER A 282 -12.51 13.53 -4.48
N ASN A 283 -11.51 12.66 -4.70
CA ASN A 283 -10.26 13.05 -5.34
C ASN A 283 -10.47 13.43 -6.81
N LEU A 284 -11.29 12.67 -7.55
CA LEU A 284 -11.60 12.96 -8.95
C LEU A 284 -12.42 14.24 -9.13
N GLN A 285 -13.28 14.60 -8.17
CA GLN A 285 -14.04 15.86 -8.18
C GLN A 285 -13.13 17.08 -8.27
N ILE A 286 -11.96 17.05 -7.64
CA ILE A 286 -10.98 18.15 -7.72
C ILE A 286 -10.53 18.33 -9.17
N VAL A 287 -10.18 17.24 -9.85
CA VAL A 287 -9.75 17.24 -11.26
C VAL A 287 -10.88 17.70 -12.19
N MET A 288 -12.11 17.23 -11.96
CA MET A 288 -13.24 17.55 -12.83
C MET A 288 -13.65 19.03 -12.76
N ASN A 289 -13.53 19.66 -11.58
CA ASN A 289 -13.85 21.07 -11.39
C ASN A 289 -12.76 22.03 -11.90
N ASP A 290 -11.57 21.53 -12.22
CA ASP A 290 -10.52 22.37 -12.75
C ASP A 290 -10.80 22.68 -14.23
N ASN A 291 -11.32 23.89 -14.47
CA ASN A 291 -11.62 24.39 -15.81
C ASN A 291 -10.36 24.84 -16.58
N THR A 292 -9.19 24.84 -15.94
CA THR A 292 -7.91 25.15 -16.60
C THR A 292 -7.32 23.93 -17.29
N LEU A 293 -7.73 22.73 -16.89
CA LEU A 293 -7.29 21.47 -17.49
C LEU A 293 -8.03 21.18 -18.80
N ALA A 294 -7.28 20.83 -19.83
CA ALA A 294 -7.83 20.21 -21.03
C ALA A 294 -8.35 18.81 -20.70
N ASP A 295 -9.33 18.34 -21.47
CA ASP A 295 -9.98 17.04 -21.24
C ASP A 295 -8.98 15.87 -21.24
N PHE A 296 -7.96 15.90 -22.10
CA PHE A 296 -6.92 14.86 -22.12
C PHE A 296 -6.05 14.87 -20.86
N ASP A 297 -5.77 16.04 -20.29
CA ASP A 297 -5.04 16.14 -19.02
C ASP A 297 -5.91 15.68 -17.85
N LYS A 298 -7.22 15.94 -17.89
CA LYS A 298 -8.19 15.35 -16.96
C LYS A 298 -8.19 13.83 -17.06
N MET A 299 -8.16 13.26 -18.28
CA MET A 299 -8.04 11.82 -18.47
C MET A 299 -6.77 11.27 -17.82
N ARG A 300 -5.62 11.88 -18.11
CA ARG A 300 -4.33 11.49 -17.53
C ARG A 300 -4.34 11.54 -16.01
N ALA A 301 -4.91 12.59 -15.43
CA ALA A 301 -5.04 12.74 -13.98
C ALA A 301 -5.95 11.68 -13.36
N CYS A 302 -7.08 11.34 -13.99
CA CYS A 302 -7.94 10.24 -13.57
C CYS A 302 -7.22 8.89 -13.61
N VAL A 303 -6.50 8.61 -14.70
CA VAL A 303 -5.73 7.36 -14.86
C VAL A 303 -4.63 7.27 -13.81
N HIS A 304 -3.91 8.36 -13.56
CA HIS A 304 -2.90 8.42 -12.51
C HIS A 304 -3.53 8.21 -11.12
N ALA A 305 -4.63 8.91 -10.82
CA ALA A 305 -5.32 8.77 -9.54
C ALA A 305 -5.80 7.33 -9.29
N PHE A 306 -6.29 6.64 -10.32
CA PHE A 306 -6.69 5.24 -10.20
C PHE A 306 -5.50 4.32 -9.99
N ARG A 307 -4.37 4.55 -10.66
CA ARG A 307 -3.15 3.77 -10.41
C ARG A 307 -2.65 3.94 -8.98
N GLN A 308 -2.66 5.16 -8.45
CA GLN A 308 -2.35 5.41 -7.05
C GLN A 308 -3.35 4.71 -6.11
N PHE A 309 -4.62 4.69 -6.49
CA PHE A 309 -5.65 3.93 -5.78
C PHE A 309 -5.35 2.42 -5.77
N LEU A 310 -4.95 1.84 -6.90
CA LEU A 310 -4.63 0.42 -7.03
C LEU A 310 -3.36 -0.01 -6.29
N LEU A 311 -2.41 0.89 -6.02
CA LEU A 311 -1.26 0.57 -5.16
C LEU A 311 -1.72 0.12 -3.76
N THR A 312 -2.83 0.66 -3.29
CA THR A 312 -3.44 0.27 -2.00
C THR A 312 -4.51 -0.78 -2.21
N PHE A 313 -5.38 -0.64 -3.22
CA PHE A 313 -6.62 -1.41 -3.42
C PHE A 313 -6.60 -2.27 -4.70
N GLU A 314 -5.52 -3.01 -4.96
CA GLU A 314 -5.33 -3.82 -6.18
C GLU A 314 -6.52 -4.76 -6.48
N PHE A 315 -7.09 -5.42 -5.47
CA PHE A 315 -8.25 -6.33 -5.64
C PHE A 315 -9.51 -5.65 -6.19
N MET A 316 -9.60 -4.31 -6.14
CA MET A 316 -10.73 -3.56 -6.67
C MET A 316 -10.61 -3.33 -8.19
N GLU A 317 -9.46 -3.57 -8.80
CA GLU A 317 -9.20 -3.28 -10.22
C GLU A 317 -10.24 -3.91 -11.13
N ALA A 318 -10.37 -5.25 -11.08
CA ALA A 318 -11.24 -5.99 -11.97
C ALA A 318 -12.70 -5.55 -11.83
N ARG A 319 -13.18 -5.44 -10.58
CA ARG A 319 -14.56 -5.03 -10.31
C ARG A 319 -14.83 -3.59 -10.71
N MET A 320 -13.91 -2.67 -10.47
CA MET A 320 -14.11 -1.27 -10.88
C MET A 320 -14.11 -1.13 -12.39
N ARG A 321 -13.16 -1.76 -13.09
CA ARG A 321 -13.06 -1.65 -14.55
C ARG A 321 -14.20 -2.39 -15.28
N ILE A 322 -14.72 -3.48 -14.72
CA ILE A 322 -15.77 -4.30 -15.35
C ILE A 322 -17.19 -3.85 -14.95
N LEU A 323 -17.44 -3.54 -13.67
CA LEU A 323 -18.81 -3.36 -13.15
C LEU A 323 -19.29 -1.91 -13.11
N ILE A 324 -18.38 -0.93 -13.08
CA ILE A 324 -18.77 0.48 -13.03
C ILE A 324 -19.07 0.97 -14.44
N SER A 325 -20.32 1.35 -14.70
CA SER A 325 -20.71 2.02 -15.94
C SER A 325 -20.54 3.54 -15.82
N VAL A 326 -20.01 4.18 -16.86
CA VAL A 326 -19.85 5.64 -16.95
C VAL A 326 -20.41 6.16 -18.27
N GLY A 327 -21.03 7.34 -18.26
CA GLY A 327 -21.53 7.97 -19.49
C GLY A 327 -22.59 7.17 -20.26
N SER A 328 -23.50 6.49 -19.55
CA SER A 328 -24.55 5.66 -20.16
C SER A 328 -25.45 6.42 -21.11
N GLN A 329 -25.67 7.72 -20.88
CA GLN A 329 -26.45 8.60 -21.76
C GLN A 329 -25.80 8.87 -23.13
N PHE A 330 -24.52 8.53 -23.30
CA PHE A 330 -23.76 8.70 -24.54
C PHE A 330 -23.17 7.37 -25.03
N ASN A 331 -23.66 6.22 -24.55
CA ASN A 331 -23.14 4.90 -24.86
C ASN A 331 -21.61 4.76 -24.64
N PHE A 332 -21.05 5.45 -23.64
CA PHE A 332 -19.60 5.49 -23.45
C PHE A 332 -19.03 4.11 -23.04
N GLY A 333 -19.54 3.51 -21.96
CA GLY A 333 -19.18 2.15 -21.55
C GLY A 333 -18.89 2.01 -20.06
N SER A 334 -17.92 1.16 -19.72
CA SER A 334 -17.45 0.97 -18.35
C SER A 334 -16.34 1.95 -17.96
N PHE A 335 -16.01 1.96 -16.67
CA PHE A 335 -14.81 2.64 -16.19
C PHE A 335 -13.54 2.02 -16.80
N GLY A 336 -13.51 0.73 -17.10
CA GLY A 336 -12.42 0.09 -17.86
C GLY A 336 -12.29 0.66 -19.27
N ASP A 337 -13.41 0.82 -19.98
CA ASP A 337 -13.43 1.40 -21.33
C ASP A 337 -12.84 2.82 -21.41
N PHE A 338 -12.95 3.59 -20.32
CA PHE A 338 -12.30 4.89 -20.20
C PHE A 338 -10.76 4.78 -20.18
N PHE A 339 -10.22 3.78 -19.48
CA PHE A 339 -8.78 3.51 -19.46
C PHE A 339 -8.30 2.98 -20.80
N ASP A 340 -9.06 2.08 -21.42
CA ASP A 340 -8.72 1.51 -22.71
C ASP A 340 -8.69 2.62 -23.78
N CYS A 341 -9.64 3.57 -23.72
CA CYS A 341 -9.65 4.77 -24.57
C CYS A 341 -8.40 5.64 -24.33
N PHE A 342 -8.02 5.89 -23.07
CA PHE A 342 -6.81 6.64 -22.76
C PHE A 342 -5.53 5.96 -23.28
N SER A 343 -5.40 4.64 -23.09
CA SER A 343 -4.30 3.83 -23.59
C SER A 343 -4.23 3.88 -25.12
N PHE A 344 -5.36 3.63 -25.79
CA PHE A 344 -5.48 3.68 -27.24
C PHE A 344 -4.98 5.01 -27.81
N MET A 345 -5.43 6.13 -27.24
CA MET A 345 -5.04 7.46 -27.68
C MET A 345 -3.59 7.81 -27.39
N SER A 346 -3.03 7.27 -26.30
CA SER A 346 -1.63 7.49 -25.95
C SER A 346 -0.67 6.99 -27.04
N VAL A 347 -1.05 5.96 -27.79
CA VAL A 347 -0.28 5.37 -28.89
C VAL A 347 -0.65 6.00 -30.23
N ILE A 348 -1.93 6.10 -30.56
CA ILE A 348 -2.39 6.47 -31.92
C ILE A 348 -2.26 7.97 -32.21
N GLN A 349 -2.20 8.84 -31.19
CA GLN A 349 -1.95 10.28 -31.40
C GLN A 349 -0.87 10.82 -30.45
N PRO A 350 0.41 10.85 -30.86
CA PRO A 350 1.42 11.63 -30.17
C PRO A 350 1.17 13.14 -30.37
N GLY A 351 0.33 13.74 -29.51
CA GLY A 351 0.32 15.18 -29.26
C GLY A 351 -0.81 16.01 -29.88
N VAL A 352 -2.07 15.81 -29.47
CA VAL A 352 -3.18 16.73 -29.81
C VAL A 352 -3.75 17.42 -28.58
N THR A 353 -3.40 18.70 -28.44
CA THR A 353 -4.26 19.74 -27.87
C THR A 353 -5.34 20.09 -28.90
N GLY A 354 -6.57 19.63 -28.68
CA GLY A 354 -7.73 20.05 -29.48
C GLY A 354 -8.67 18.91 -29.86
N VAL A 355 -9.71 18.70 -29.04
CA VAL A 355 -10.90 17.96 -29.49
C VAL A 355 -11.77 18.94 -30.29
N PRO A 356 -12.24 18.58 -31.50
CA PRO A 356 -13.23 19.36 -32.25
C PRO A 356 -14.57 19.36 -31.49
N GLY A 357 -15.07 20.54 -31.12
CA GLY A 357 -16.36 20.68 -30.44
C GLY A 357 -16.64 22.02 -29.73
N ALA A 358 -15.65 22.90 -29.55
CA ALA A 358 -15.89 24.23 -28.99
C ALA A 358 -16.34 25.24 -30.07
N PRO A 359 -17.31 26.14 -29.77
CA PRO A 359 -17.87 27.06 -30.75
C PRO A 359 -16.84 28.07 -31.26
N VAL A 360 -16.87 28.28 -32.57
CA VAL A 360 -16.03 29.19 -33.34
C VAL A 360 -16.15 30.64 -32.83
N SER A 361 -15.02 31.25 -32.51
CA SER A 361 -14.86 32.71 -32.61
C SER A 361 -13.42 33.10 -32.87
N GLY A 362 -13.21 33.80 -33.99
CA GLY A 362 -12.01 34.61 -34.26
C GLY A 362 -11.10 34.07 -35.36
N ALA A 363 -11.30 34.57 -36.58
CA ALA A 363 -10.51 34.27 -37.76
C ALA A 363 -9.16 35.02 -37.83
N THR A 364 -8.26 34.49 -38.68
CA THR A 364 -7.10 35.14 -39.37
C THR A 364 -5.82 35.34 -38.52
N GLN A 365 -4.58 35.03 -38.94
CA GLN A 365 -3.90 35.08 -40.25
C GLN A 365 -2.75 34.06 -40.39
N VAL A 366 -2.38 33.87 -41.66
CA VAL A 366 -1.43 32.98 -42.33
C VAL A 366 0.05 33.37 -42.18
N SER A 367 0.95 32.36 -42.15
CA SER A 367 2.31 32.29 -42.77
C SER A 367 3.14 31.24 -41.98
N GLY A 368 3.86 30.24 -42.49
CA GLY A 368 4.50 29.97 -43.78
C GLY A 368 5.95 29.45 -43.51
N ALA A 369 6.40 28.43 -44.29
CA ALA A 369 7.77 27.85 -44.42
C ALA A 369 8.16 26.67 -43.48
N THR A 370 8.28 25.41 -43.93
CA THR A 370 9.30 24.66 -44.72
C THR A 370 10.62 24.23 -44.03
N THR A 371 11.02 22.98 -44.39
CA THR A 371 12.36 22.32 -44.42
C THR A 371 12.89 21.52 -43.21
N ALA A 372 12.70 20.19 -43.30
CA ALA A 372 13.70 19.11 -43.36
C ALA A 372 15.11 19.27 -42.75
N ALA A 373 15.49 18.28 -41.92
CA ALA A 373 16.58 17.31 -42.15
C ALA A 373 17.57 17.07 -40.98
N SER A 374 17.87 15.77 -40.81
CA SER A 374 19.14 15.14 -40.41
C SER A 374 19.55 15.05 -38.93
N SER A 375 19.56 13.79 -38.46
CA SER A 375 20.45 13.25 -37.42
C SER A 375 21.92 13.33 -37.80
N PRO A 376 22.84 13.17 -36.83
CA PRO A 376 23.96 12.27 -37.05
C PRO A 376 24.24 11.32 -35.87
N SER A 377 24.61 10.10 -36.26
CA SER A 377 25.17 9.01 -35.47
C SER A 377 26.60 9.30 -35.01
N VAL A 378 27.00 8.81 -33.83
CA VAL A 378 28.42 8.64 -33.45
C VAL A 378 28.60 7.27 -32.78
N THR A 379 29.67 6.59 -33.19
CA THR A 379 30.02 5.20 -32.88
C THR A 379 31.20 5.13 -31.89
N GLN A 380 31.07 4.21 -30.91
CA GLN A 380 32.07 3.45 -30.14
C GLN A 380 33.16 4.13 -29.27
N MET A 381 33.24 3.70 -28.00
CA MET A 381 34.35 2.86 -27.53
C MET A 381 34.03 2.14 -26.20
N SER A 382 34.51 0.89 -26.10
CA SER A 382 34.26 -0.09 -25.03
C SER A 382 35.22 0.02 -23.85
N SER A 383 34.77 -0.34 -22.65
CA SER A 383 35.61 -1.02 -21.65
C SER A 383 34.74 -1.80 -20.64
N SER A 384 35.01 -3.10 -20.57
CA SER A 384 34.38 -4.16 -19.78
C SER A 384 34.88 -4.20 -18.32
N VAL A 385 33.98 -4.40 -17.34
CA VAL A 385 34.26 -5.11 -16.08
C VAL A 385 33.03 -5.93 -15.65
N THR A 386 33.22 -7.25 -15.71
CA THR A 386 32.66 -8.37 -14.93
C THR A 386 31.18 -8.36 -14.48
N GLN A 387 30.41 -9.28 -15.09
CA GLN A 387 29.05 -9.69 -14.74
C GLN A 387 28.94 -10.33 -13.34
N LEU A 388 27.87 -10.01 -12.60
CA LEU A 388 27.21 -10.89 -11.64
C LEU A 388 25.80 -11.20 -12.17
N PRO A 389 25.25 -12.41 -11.94
CA PRO A 389 24.12 -12.94 -12.70
C PRO A 389 22.80 -12.29 -12.30
N THR A 390 22.09 -11.76 -13.29
CA THR A 390 20.66 -11.42 -13.23
C THR A 390 19.86 -12.71 -13.01
N GLN A 391 19.41 -12.96 -11.79
CA GLN A 391 18.33 -13.92 -11.54
C GLN A 391 16.99 -13.21 -11.73
N SER A 392 16.19 -13.74 -12.64
CA SER A 392 14.76 -13.51 -12.75
C SER A 392 14.08 -13.90 -11.44
N VAL A 393 13.43 -12.96 -10.76
CA VAL A 393 12.72 -13.23 -9.51
C VAL A 393 11.28 -13.66 -9.85
N SER A 394 11.00 -14.95 -9.64
CA SER A 394 9.67 -15.58 -9.57
C SER A 394 8.86 -15.00 -8.38
N PRO A 395 7.53 -15.16 -8.26
CA PRO A 395 6.77 -14.62 -7.13
C PRO A 395 7.38 -15.09 -5.81
N GLY A 396 7.92 -14.13 -5.06
CA GLY A 396 8.76 -14.41 -3.92
C GLY A 396 7.97 -14.95 -2.73
N THR A 397 8.58 -15.84 -1.93
CA THR A 397 8.17 -16.00 -0.54
C THR A 397 8.27 -14.65 0.19
N PRO A 398 7.52 -14.38 1.27
CA PRO A 398 7.62 -13.12 2.00
C PRO A 398 9.06 -12.74 2.39
N SER A 399 9.87 -13.75 2.71
CA SER A 399 11.32 -13.58 2.95
C SER A 399 12.09 -13.04 1.75
N SER A 400 11.78 -13.49 0.53
CA SER A 400 12.45 -13.01 -0.68
C SER A 400 12.00 -11.61 -1.12
N GLU A 401 10.79 -11.17 -0.75
CA GLU A 401 10.37 -9.77 -0.95
C GLU A 401 11.16 -8.83 -0.05
N ALA A 402 11.30 -9.15 1.25
CA ALA A 402 12.11 -8.36 2.18
C ALA A 402 13.57 -8.27 1.71
N ILE A 403 14.16 -9.40 1.32
CA ILE A 403 15.51 -9.47 0.75
C ILE A 403 15.62 -8.64 -0.54
N GLY A 404 14.62 -8.73 -1.43
CA GLY A 404 14.58 -7.96 -2.67
C GLY A 404 14.51 -6.45 -2.43
N ARG A 405 13.70 -6.00 -1.45
CA ARG A 405 13.62 -4.60 -1.02
C ARG A 405 14.98 -4.12 -0.51
N PHE A 406 15.62 -4.89 0.38
CA PHE A 406 16.96 -4.59 0.89
C PHE A 406 18.00 -4.45 -0.24
N GLN A 407 18.04 -5.42 -1.16
CA GLN A 407 19.02 -5.45 -2.26
C GLN A 407 18.86 -4.28 -3.24
N THR A 408 17.64 -3.78 -3.42
CA THR A 408 17.33 -2.69 -4.37
C THR A 408 17.29 -1.31 -3.73
N ALA A 409 17.37 -1.21 -2.40
CA ALA A 409 17.17 0.03 -1.66
C ALA A 409 18.15 1.15 -1.99
N LEU A 410 19.39 0.83 -2.35
CA LEU A 410 20.38 1.85 -2.72
C LEU A 410 20.01 2.60 -4.00
N ASN A 411 19.16 2.02 -4.86
CA ASN A 411 18.64 2.69 -6.06
C ASN A 411 17.71 3.87 -5.69
N LEU A 412 17.20 3.92 -4.47
CA LEU A 412 16.32 5.00 -4.02
C LEU A 412 17.02 6.36 -3.95
N VAL A 413 18.34 6.37 -3.75
CA VAL A 413 19.17 7.59 -3.68
C VAL A 413 20.09 7.73 -4.89
N ASP A 414 19.81 7.02 -6.00
CA ASP A 414 20.60 7.14 -7.22
C ASP A 414 20.36 8.47 -7.93
N CYS A 415 21.40 9.30 -7.95
CA CYS A 415 21.41 10.65 -8.50
C CYS A 415 21.64 10.70 -10.01
N SER A 416 21.86 9.55 -10.66
CA SER A 416 22.18 9.48 -12.09
C SER A 416 21.06 10.02 -12.99
N HIS A 417 19.81 10.01 -12.51
CA HIS A 417 18.63 10.48 -13.23
C HIS A 417 18.14 11.81 -12.64
N GLY A 418 18.73 12.94 -13.04
CA GLY A 418 18.21 14.28 -12.67
C GLY A 418 18.65 14.81 -11.30
N GLY A 419 19.70 14.25 -10.69
CA GLY A 419 20.24 14.70 -9.40
C GLY A 419 19.31 14.39 -8.21
N ALA A 420 19.47 15.12 -7.10
CA ALA A 420 18.76 14.82 -5.85
C ALA A 420 17.23 14.82 -5.98
N ALA A 421 16.68 15.71 -6.82
CA ALA A 421 15.25 15.80 -7.07
C ALA A 421 14.68 14.66 -7.93
N GLY A 422 15.54 13.99 -8.71
CA GLY A 422 15.15 12.88 -9.58
C GLY A 422 15.32 11.49 -8.94
N THR A 423 15.79 11.42 -7.69
CA THR A 423 15.89 10.15 -6.97
C THR A 423 14.49 9.62 -6.62
N LEU A 424 14.31 8.30 -6.68
CA LEU A 424 13.03 7.65 -6.35
C LEU A 424 12.58 7.93 -4.92
N LEU A 425 13.52 8.10 -3.98
CA LEU A 425 13.23 8.49 -2.61
C LEU A 425 12.52 9.84 -2.57
N ILE A 426 13.12 10.88 -3.15
CA ILE A 426 12.59 12.23 -3.08
C ILE A 426 11.26 12.33 -3.84
N GLN A 427 11.14 11.69 -5.00
CA GLN A 427 9.88 11.63 -5.73
C GLN A 427 8.78 10.94 -4.93
N GLY A 428 9.08 9.77 -4.33
CA GLY A 428 8.13 9.05 -3.49
C GLY A 428 7.64 9.86 -2.29
N LEU A 429 8.57 10.49 -1.57
CA LEU A 429 8.22 11.34 -0.42
C LEU A 429 7.42 12.58 -0.82
N LEU A 430 7.75 13.23 -1.94
CA LEU A 430 6.96 14.35 -2.45
C LEU A 430 5.54 13.91 -2.85
N ASN A 431 5.38 12.72 -3.43
CA ASN A 431 4.07 12.19 -3.78
C ASN A 431 3.18 11.96 -2.54
N MET A 432 3.76 11.55 -1.41
CA MET A 432 3.03 11.39 -0.14
C MET A 432 2.43 12.70 0.38
N ALA A 433 2.98 13.85 -0.02
CA ALA A 433 2.42 15.15 0.34
C ALA A 433 0.99 15.33 -0.17
N SER A 434 0.60 14.65 -1.25
CA SER A 434 -0.76 14.70 -1.80
C SER A 434 -1.82 14.11 -0.87
N SER A 435 -1.42 13.21 0.04
CA SER A 435 -2.30 12.60 1.05
C SER A 435 -2.42 13.44 2.33
N LEU A 436 -1.65 14.52 2.44
CA LEU A 436 -1.64 15.44 3.58
C LEU A 436 -2.38 16.74 3.21
N SER A 437 -2.83 17.48 4.23
CA SER A 437 -3.51 18.76 4.01
C SER A 437 -3.10 19.82 5.04
N GLY A 438 -3.21 21.10 4.67
CA GLY A 438 -2.95 22.21 5.59
C GLY A 438 -1.49 22.32 6.03
N SER A 439 -1.26 22.53 7.33
CA SER A 439 0.09 22.62 7.91
C SER A 439 0.88 21.33 7.73
N ASP A 440 0.22 20.18 7.90
CA ASP A 440 0.86 18.87 7.81
C ASP A 440 1.52 18.63 6.45
N GLN A 441 0.87 19.08 5.37
CA GLN A 441 1.44 19.02 4.02
C GLN A 441 2.67 19.94 3.88
N THR A 442 2.61 21.13 4.46
CA THR A 442 3.70 22.13 4.37
C THR A 442 4.92 21.68 5.17
N ASP A 443 4.69 21.17 6.37
CA ASP A 443 5.75 20.67 7.26
C ASP A 443 6.43 19.45 6.63
N TRP A 444 5.65 18.53 6.05
CA TRP A 444 6.19 17.38 5.31
C TRP A 444 7.03 17.80 4.11
N ILE A 445 6.55 18.71 3.25
CA ILE A 445 7.32 19.19 2.10
C ILE A 445 8.63 19.85 2.55
N THR A 446 8.59 20.60 3.65
CA THR A 446 9.78 21.25 4.21
C THR A 446 10.82 20.22 4.65
N GLU A 447 10.39 19.14 5.31
CA GLU A 447 11.28 18.04 5.69
C GLU A 447 11.86 17.33 4.45
N VAL A 448 11.03 17.04 3.44
CA VAL A 448 11.50 16.38 2.21
C VAL A 448 12.52 17.24 1.46
N GLN A 449 12.32 18.57 1.44
CA GLN A 449 13.29 19.51 0.87
C GLN A 449 14.59 19.53 1.68
N PHE A 450 14.51 19.48 3.01
CA PHE A 450 15.70 19.38 3.86
C PHE A 450 16.50 18.11 3.54
N VAL A 451 15.84 16.95 3.47
CA VAL A 451 16.48 15.67 3.14
C VAL A 451 17.11 15.72 1.75
N ARG A 452 16.41 16.27 0.75
CA ARG A 452 16.91 16.45 -0.62
C ARG A 452 18.17 17.30 -0.65
N ASP A 453 18.17 18.44 0.04
CA ASP A 453 19.21 19.46 -0.11
C ASP A 453 20.44 19.20 0.75
N ASN A 454 20.31 18.44 1.85
CA ASN A 454 21.40 18.23 2.81
C ASN A 454 21.96 16.79 2.84
N ILE A 455 21.16 15.80 2.43
CA ILE A 455 21.51 14.38 2.60
C ILE A 455 21.64 13.68 1.26
N VAL A 456 20.59 13.72 0.43
CA VAL A 456 20.56 13.00 -0.85
C VAL A 456 21.56 13.61 -1.83
N CYS A 457 22.34 12.76 -2.51
CA CYS A 457 23.44 13.17 -3.39
C CYS A 457 24.56 13.97 -2.70
N ASN A 458 24.62 13.98 -1.38
CA ASN A 458 25.76 14.56 -0.68
C ASN A 458 27.01 13.70 -0.93
N VAL A 459 27.96 14.23 -1.70
CA VAL A 459 29.19 13.53 -2.11
C VAL A 459 30.13 13.16 -0.96
N SER A 460 29.95 13.73 0.24
CA SER A 460 30.70 13.32 1.43
C SER A 460 30.13 12.06 2.10
N LEU A 461 28.94 11.61 1.67
CA LEU A 461 28.26 10.43 2.20
C LEU A 461 28.27 9.32 1.15
N THR A 462 28.45 8.08 1.58
CA THR A 462 28.19 6.91 0.72
C THR A 462 26.69 6.76 0.45
N SER A 463 26.29 6.07 -0.62
CA SER A 463 24.85 5.84 -0.90
C SER A 463 24.11 5.18 0.26
N GLN A 464 24.76 4.26 0.98
CA GLN A 464 24.21 3.66 2.20
C GLN A 464 24.01 4.70 3.30
N GLN A 465 24.99 5.58 3.54
CA GLN A 465 24.85 6.66 4.53
C GLN A 465 23.77 7.67 4.13
N GLN A 466 23.68 8.03 2.85
CA GLN A 466 22.63 8.90 2.33
C GLN A 466 21.25 8.33 2.64
N LEU A 467 21.04 7.03 2.34
CA LEU A 467 19.77 6.36 2.60
C LEU A 467 19.47 6.30 4.11
N VAL A 468 20.40 5.79 4.92
CA VAL A 468 20.19 5.65 6.37
C VAL A 468 19.93 7.02 7.02
N PHE A 469 20.71 8.05 6.71
CA PHE A 469 20.51 9.37 7.31
C PHE A 469 19.21 10.03 6.86
N ALA A 470 18.83 9.88 5.60
CA ALA A 470 17.54 10.36 5.10
C ALA A 470 16.39 9.67 5.84
N THR A 471 16.45 8.34 5.98
CA THR A 471 15.44 7.55 6.68
C THR A 471 15.29 7.97 8.14
N TYR A 472 16.39 8.14 8.88
CA TYR A 472 16.33 8.54 10.28
C TYR A 472 15.83 9.98 10.47
N HIS A 473 16.14 10.89 9.55
CA HIS A 473 15.56 12.23 9.54
C HIS A 473 14.03 12.18 9.42
N ILE A 474 13.52 11.41 8.45
CA ILE A 474 12.08 11.23 8.24
C ILE A 474 11.42 10.53 9.44
N LYS A 475 12.10 9.53 10.02
CA LYS A 475 11.63 8.82 11.22
C LYS A 475 11.51 9.76 12.41
N ASP A 476 12.50 10.61 12.66
CA ASP A 476 12.48 11.63 13.72
C ASP A 476 11.36 12.66 13.50
N PHE A 477 11.22 13.13 12.26
CA PHE A 477 10.15 14.04 11.88
C PHE A 477 8.77 13.43 12.19
N CYS A 478 8.56 12.16 11.81
CA CYS A 478 7.32 11.42 12.08
C CYS A 478 7.08 11.17 13.58
N LYS A 479 8.13 11.08 14.42
CA LYS A 479 8.00 10.98 15.89
C LYS A 479 7.38 12.28 16.45
N GLY A 480 7.79 13.43 15.92
CA GLY A 480 7.23 14.74 16.29
C GLY A 480 5.85 15.05 15.69
N HIS A 481 5.53 14.47 14.54
CA HIS A 481 4.32 14.78 13.77
C HIS A 481 3.41 13.55 13.61
N LEU A 482 2.73 13.17 14.70
CA LEU A 482 1.92 11.95 14.75
C LEU A 482 0.75 11.93 13.74
N SER A 483 0.18 13.09 13.40
CA SER A 483 -0.88 13.19 12.37
C SER A 483 -0.34 12.82 10.98
N ILE A 484 0.83 13.34 10.62
CA ILE A 484 1.54 13.01 9.38
C ILE A 484 1.90 11.53 9.38
N LYS A 485 2.55 11.03 10.45
CA LYS A 485 2.98 9.63 10.57
C LYS A 485 1.84 8.65 10.26
N LYS A 486 0.65 8.88 10.81
CA LYS A 486 -0.52 8.00 10.61
C LYS A 486 -0.94 7.87 9.15
N ILE A 487 -0.66 8.89 8.34
CA ILE A 487 -1.00 8.90 6.92
C ILE A 487 0.16 8.33 6.10
N VAL A 488 1.38 8.86 6.26
CA VAL A 488 2.49 8.58 5.33
C VAL A 488 3.19 7.25 5.57
N ARG A 489 3.15 6.71 6.79
CA ARG A 489 3.91 5.51 7.18
C ARG A 489 3.67 4.31 6.27
N TYR A 490 2.45 4.18 5.75
CA TYR A 490 2.04 3.04 4.92
C TYR A 490 1.77 3.42 3.46
N LEU A 491 2.24 4.59 3.02
CA LEU A 491 2.23 4.97 1.62
C LEU A 491 3.47 4.45 0.89
N PHE A 492 3.32 4.19 -0.40
CA PHE A 492 4.37 3.65 -1.25
C PHE A 492 5.36 4.72 -1.71
N ILE A 493 6.64 4.35 -1.71
CA ILE A 493 7.74 5.01 -2.40
C ILE A 493 7.80 4.42 -3.82
N SER A 494 7.01 4.98 -4.73
CA SER A 494 6.90 4.50 -6.12
C SER A 494 6.61 2.99 -6.15
N SER A 495 7.29 2.23 -7.02
CA SER A 495 7.17 0.77 -7.12
C SER A 495 8.11 -0.02 -6.19
N TRP A 496 8.83 0.63 -5.27
CA TRP A 496 9.85 -0.04 -4.45
C TRP A 496 9.27 -0.72 -3.20
N GLY A 497 8.46 0.00 -2.43
CA GLY A 497 7.94 -0.43 -1.13
C GLY A 497 7.31 0.72 -0.35
N MET A 498 6.82 0.47 0.87
CA MET A 498 6.24 1.49 1.74
C MET A 498 7.30 2.33 2.46
N LEU A 499 6.91 3.50 2.99
CA LEU A 499 7.77 4.28 3.88
C LEU A 499 8.20 3.46 5.12
N ASN A 500 7.33 2.60 5.65
CA ASN A 500 7.69 1.70 6.74
C ASN A 500 8.78 0.69 6.33
N ASP A 501 8.77 0.20 5.09
CA ASP A 501 9.81 -0.70 4.59
C ASP A 501 11.16 0.02 4.50
N LEU A 502 11.16 1.33 4.21
CA LEU A 502 12.37 2.15 4.26
C LEU A 502 12.94 2.22 5.69
N PHE A 503 12.10 2.30 6.71
CA PHE A 503 12.55 2.24 8.11
C PHE A 503 13.22 0.89 8.42
N ASN A 504 12.62 -0.22 7.99
CA ASN A 504 13.16 -1.57 8.20
C ASN A 504 14.53 -1.72 7.51
N VAL A 505 14.64 -1.28 6.27
CA VAL A 505 15.89 -1.35 5.50
C VAL A 505 17.03 -0.54 6.10
N ALA A 506 16.75 0.62 6.71
CA ALA A 506 17.79 1.36 7.41
C ALA A 506 18.30 0.61 8.65
N ILE A 507 17.43 -0.13 9.34
CA ILE A 507 17.81 -1.00 10.46
C ILE A 507 18.66 -2.16 9.93
N GLU A 508 18.29 -2.77 8.81
CA GLU A 508 19.06 -3.86 8.18
C GLU A 508 20.47 -3.42 7.78
N PHE A 509 20.63 -2.26 7.14
CA PHE A 509 21.95 -1.71 6.81
C PHE A 509 22.82 -1.46 8.03
N ASN A 510 22.23 -0.92 9.11
CA ASN A 510 22.95 -0.73 10.37
C ASN A 510 23.27 -2.08 11.04
N GLY A 511 22.35 -3.03 10.99
CA GLY A 511 22.50 -4.38 11.53
C GLY A 511 23.70 -5.13 10.95
N GLN A 512 23.97 -4.98 9.65
CA GLN A 512 25.14 -5.59 9.00
C GLN A 512 26.50 -5.11 9.57
N SER A 513 26.55 -3.95 10.21
CA SER A 513 27.79 -3.36 10.73
C SER A 513 27.78 -3.10 12.25
N CYS A 514 26.66 -3.35 12.94
CA CYS A 514 26.46 -2.98 14.35
C CYS A 514 27.51 -3.61 15.29
N GLN A 515 28.01 -4.81 14.98
CA GLN A 515 29.02 -5.46 15.81
C GLN A 515 30.34 -4.68 15.86
N SER A 516 30.63 -3.87 14.85
CA SER A 516 31.87 -3.07 14.80
C SER A 516 32.00 -2.08 15.96
N VAL A 517 30.88 -1.55 16.48
CA VAL A 517 30.90 -0.57 17.58
C VAL A 517 31.04 -1.21 18.97
N LEU A 518 30.95 -2.53 19.04
CA LEU A 518 31.08 -3.33 20.25
C LEU A 518 32.48 -3.96 20.40
N VAL A 519 33.35 -3.82 19.40
CA VAL A 519 34.73 -4.35 19.45
C VAL A 519 35.56 -3.55 20.46
N PHE A 520 36.19 -4.25 21.41
CA PHE A 520 37.04 -3.64 22.43
C PHE A 520 38.46 -3.38 21.90
N SER A 521 38.93 -2.15 22.09
CA SER A 521 40.31 -1.74 21.89
C SER A 521 40.77 -0.92 23.09
N GLY A 522 41.76 -1.42 23.83
CA GLY A 522 42.27 -0.71 25.02
C GLY A 522 41.33 -0.72 26.23
N GLY A 523 40.38 -1.66 26.30
CA GLY A 523 39.44 -1.80 27.43
C GLY A 523 38.10 -1.07 27.25
N GLU A 524 37.90 -0.39 26.13
CA GLU A 524 36.65 0.27 25.77
C GLU A 524 36.22 -0.12 24.36
N CYS A 525 34.91 -0.06 24.08
CA CYS A 525 34.36 -0.14 22.74
C CYS A 525 33.86 1.25 22.30
N GLN A 526 33.62 1.42 21.00
CA GLN A 526 33.20 2.71 20.45
C GLN A 526 31.86 3.18 21.03
N LEU A 527 30.94 2.25 21.30
CA LEU A 527 29.67 2.55 21.96
C LEU A 527 29.87 3.16 23.35
N THR A 528 30.62 2.48 24.23
CA THR A 528 30.83 2.96 25.62
C THR A 528 31.61 4.27 25.65
N SER A 529 32.64 4.40 24.81
CA SER A 529 33.46 5.62 24.71
C SER A 529 32.60 6.84 24.33
N SER A 530 31.66 6.65 23.40
CA SER A 530 30.78 7.72 22.92
C SER A 530 29.76 8.13 23.98
N ILE A 531 29.20 7.15 24.69
CA ILE A 531 28.26 7.37 25.79
C ILE A 531 28.95 8.09 26.95
N GLU A 532 30.12 7.62 27.39
CA GLU A 532 30.91 8.25 28.46
C GLU A 532 31.28 9.70 28.12
N SER A 533 31.71 9.95 26.88
CA SER A 533 32.00 11.30 26.40
C SER A 533 30.76 12.19 26.42
N ALA A 534 29.59 11.69 26.00
CA ALA A 534 28.36 12.48 25.93
C ALA A 534 27.79 12.80 27.31
N ILE A 535 27.75 11.82 28.21
CA ILE A 535 27.22 11.98 29.57
C ILE A 535 27.95 13.08 30.34
N SER A 536 29.26 13.29 30.07
CA SER A 536 30.03 14.38 30.68
C SER A 536 29.49 15.79 30.36
N SER A 537 28.72 15.92 29.28
CA SER A 537 28.08 17.18 28.85
C SER A 537 26.65 17.34 29.34
N PHE A 538 26.05 16.28 29.88
CA PHE A 538 24.65 16.30 30.32
C PHE A 538 24.51 17.02 31.66
N SER A 539 23.38 17.71 31.83
CA SER A 539 23.01 18.33 33.11
C SER A 539 22.32 17.30 34.00
N LEU A 540 23.12 16.46 34.68
CA LEU A 540 22.63 15.34 35.48
C LEU A 540 22.65 15.64 36.99
N THR A 541 21.67 15.08 37.71
CA THR A 541 21.73 14.95 39.16
C THR A 541 22.80 13.92 39.56
N VAL A 542 23.23 13.94 40.82
CA VAL A 542 24.20 12.96 41.34
C VAL A 542 23.71 11.52 41.16
N GLN A 543 22.41 11.28 41.34
CA GLN A 543 21.81 9.96 41.14
C GLN A 543 21.82 9.56 39.67
N GLN A 544 21.37 10.43 38.76
CA GLN A 544 21.40 10.15 37.32
C GLN A 544 22.82 9.90 36.81
N GLN A 545 23.81 10.64 37.31
CA GLN A 545 25.21 10.39 36.97
C GLN A 545 25.68 9.00 37.43
N SER A 546 25.30 8.58 38.64
CA SER A 546 25.60 7.24 39.15
C SER A 546 24.94 6.15 38.29
N ASP A 547 23.66 6.33 37.95
CA ASP A 547 22.90 5.35 37.16
C ASP A 547 23.41 5.27 35.71
N CYS A 548 23.78 6.42 35.13
CA CYS A 548 24.46 6.50 33.83
C CYS A 548 25.79 5.73 33.84
N ASN A 549 26.61 5.90 34.88
CA ASN A 549 27.87 5.17 35.02
C ASN A 549 27.64 3.67 35.21
N ALA A 550 26.57 3.28 35.92
CA ALA A 550 26.18 1.88 36.08
C ALA A 550 25.76 1.26 34.74
N LEU A 551 24.95 1.96 33.94
CA LEU A 551 24.59 1.53 32.59
C LEU A 551 25.83 1.31 31.72
N VAL A 552 26.78 2.23 31.73
CA VAL A 552 28.05 2.07 30.98
C VAL A 552 28.83 0.84 31.45
N ALA A 553 28.90 0.59 32.76
CA ALA A 553 29.56 -0.59 33.30
C ALA A 553 28.86 -1.89 32.85
N ASP A 554 27.53 -1.91 32.84
CA ASP A 554 26.74 -3.04 32.34
C ASP A 554 27.00 -3.29 30.85
N ILE A 555 27.01 -2.23 30.01
CA ILE A 555 27.35 -2.34 28.58
C ILE A 555 28.75 -2.94 28.42
N LYS A 556 29.74 -2.44 29.19
CA LYS A 556 31.13 -2.96 29.14
C LYS A 556 31.17 -4.45 29.49
N SER A 557 30.44 -4.86 30.52
CA SER A 557 30.35 -6.26 30.96
C SER A 557 29.71 -7.17 29.90
N ILE A 558 28.58 -6.76 29.33
CA ILE A 558 27.84 -7.55 28.33
C ILE A 558 28.63 -7.65 27.03
N ALA A 559 29.13 -6.54 26.50
CA ALA A 559 29.80 -6.50 25.21
C ALA A 559 31.18 -7.21 25.22
N SER A 560 31.81 -7.34 26.39
CA SER A 560 33.08 -8.09 26.54
C SER A 560 32.88 -9.57 26.85
N SER A 561 31.63 -10.03 26.97
CA SER A 561 31.32 -11.43 27.28
C SER A 561 31.74 -12.36 26.14
N SER A 562 32.58 -13.35 26.46
CA SER A 562 32.94 -14.41 25.52
C SER A 562 31.94 -15.56 25.50
N SER A 563 30.92 -15.55 26.36
CA SER A 563 29.92 -16.62 26.47
C SER A 563 28.63 -16.33 25.71
N LEU A 564 28.48 -15.12 25.19
CA LEU A 564 27.29 -14.69 24.44
C LEU A 564 27.63 -14.60 22.95
N SER A 565 26.69 -14.99 22.09
CA SER A 565 26.75 -14.68 20.66
C SER A 565 26.55 -13.19 20.42
N SER A 566 26.87 -12.70 19.21
CA SER A 566 26.61 -11.32 18.82
C SER A 566 25.13 -10.93 19.00
N SER A 567 24.22 -11.84 18.63
CA SER A 567 22.77 -11.67 18.76
C SER A 567 22.31 -11.63 20.22
N GLN A 568 22.87 -12.47 21.09
CA GLN A 568 22.58 -12.45 22.54
C GLN A 568 23.13 -11.19 23.22
N ILE A 569 24.29 -10.67 22.77
CA ILE A 569 24.82 -9.39 23.27
C ILE A 569 23.84 -8.26 22.98
N LEU A 570 23.31 -8.18 21.76
CA LEU A 570 22.36 -7.13 21.37
C LEU A 570 21.05 -7.20 22.17
N GLU A 571 20.53 -8.41 22.39
CA GLU A 571 19.36 -8.64 23.25
C GLU A 571 19.59 -8.15 24.69
N GLU A 572 20.68 -8.61 25.34
CA GLU A 572 20.99 -8.24 26.73
C GLU A 572 21.21 -6.73 26.88
N LEU A 573 21.83 -6.09 25.88
CA LEU A 573 21.98 -4.63 25.86
C LEU A 573 20.62 -3.93 25.78
N GLU A 574 19.69 -4.38 24.93
CA GLU A 574 18.35 -3.78 24.86
C GLU A 574 17.59 -3.93 26.19
N ILE A 575 17.70 -5.08 26.86
CA ILE A 575 17.09 -5.29 28.19
C ILE A 575 17.59 -4.22 29.18
N ARG A 576 18.89 -3.91 29.17
CA ARG A 576 19.44 -2.84 30.02
C ARG A 576 18.96 -1.46 29.59
N PHE A 577 18.89 -1.17 28.30
CA PHE A 577 18.39 0.11 27.80
C PHE A 577 16.92 0.34 28.17
N GLN A 578 16.05 -0.67 27.97
CA GLN A 578 14.64 -0.57 28.35
C GLN A 578 14.49 -0.36 29.86
N SER A 579 15.24 -1.11 30.68
CA SER A 579 15.22 -0.91 32.14
C SER A 579 15.68 0.50 32.52
N PHE A 580 16.73 1.01 31.88
CA PHE A 580 17.28 2.33 32.16
C PHE A 580 16.31 3.46 31.75
N PHE A 581 15.80 3.46 30.52
CA PHE A 581 14.89 4.50 30.05
C PHE A 581 13.49 4.42 30.65
N LYS A 582 13.08 3.25 31.16
CA LYS A 582 11.88 3.15 32.00
C LYS A 582 12.04 3.90 33.32
N SER A 583 13.25 3.91 33.89
CA SER A 583 13.56 4.65 35.13
C SER A 583 13.91 6.11 34.87
N HIS A 584 14.48 6.43 33.71
CA HIS A 584 14.97 7.77 33.33
C HIS A 584 14.45 8.19 31.93
N PRO A 585 13.13 8.31 31.72
CA PRO A 585 12.56 8.63 30.41
C PRO A 585 13.01 10.00 29.89
N GLU A 586 13.35 10.94 30.77
CA GLU A 586 13.86 12.27 30.43
C GLU A 586 15.26 12.25 29.78
N LEU A 587 15.99 11.15 29.90
CA LEU A 587 17.31 10.98 29.29
C LEU A 587 17.24 10.33 27.90
N GLU A 588 16.10 9.77 27.49
CA GLU A 588 15.99 8.98 26.26
C GLU A 588 16.31 9.81 25.00
N ASP A 589 15.75 11.01 24.87
CA ASP A 589 16.03 11.89 23.72
C ASP A 589 17.47 12.44 23.72
N GLN A 590 18.09 12.59 24.91
CA GLN A 590 19.50 12.99 25.01
C GLN A 590 20.41 11.85 24.55
N PHE A 591 20.12 10.61 24.97
CA PHE A 591 20.85 9.43 24.53
C PHE A 591 20.66 9.16 23.04
N ALA A 592 19.44 9.30 22.51
CA ALA A 592 19.10 9.01 21.12
C ALA A 592 20.03 9.70 20.11
N ASN A 593 20.54 10.88 20.44
CA ASN A 593 21.38 11.72 19.58
C ASN A 593 22.89 11.59 19.85
N ILE A 594 23.32 10.72 20.76
CA ILE A 594 24.75 10.43 20.98
C ILE A 594 25.33 9.83 19.71
N ASN A 595 26.35 10.47 19.13
CA ASN A 595 27.02 9.96 17.95
C ASN A 595 28.08 8.93 18.33
N ILE A 596 27.99 7.72 17.78
CA ILE A 596 28.90 6.60 18.00
C ILE A 596 30.03 6.67 16.97
N GLY A 597 31.02 7.53 17.23
CA GLY A 597 32.13 7.83 16.31
C GLY A 597 31.66 8.12 14.88
N SER A 598 32.12 7.35 13.89
CA SER A 598 31.68 7.49 12.48
C SER A 598 30.56 6.53 12.06
N TRP A 599 30.04 5.72 13.00
CA TRP A 599 29.07 4.66 12.69
C TRP A 599 27.66 5.21 12.56
N GLY A 600 27.23 6.07 13.49
CA GLY A 600 25.88 6.64 13.51
C GLY A 600 25.42 6.99 14.92
N ALA A 601 24.16 7.38 15.07
CA ALA A 601 23.60 7.77 16.36
C ALA A 601 23.20 6.56 17.22
N PHE A 602 23.17 6.72 18.55
CA PHE A 602 22.76 5.68 19.50
C PHE A 602 21.35 5.14 19.23
N LYS A 603 20.40 5.95 18.78
CA LYS A 603 19.08 5.45 18.37
C LYS A 603 19.13 4.43 17.22
N MET A 604 20.11 4.57 16.32
CA MET A 604 20.31 3.63 15.22
C MET A 604 20.81 2.28 15.75
N PHE A 605 21.71 2.32 16.73
CA PHE A 605 22.17 1.12 17.44
C PHE A 605 21.03 0.46 18.20
N ARG A 606 20.23 1.28 18.90
CA ARG A 606 19.10 0.82 19.70
C ARG A 606 18.00 0.17 18.87
N ASP A 607 17.68 0.71 17.68
CA ASP A 607 16.72 0.07 16.79
C ASP A 607 17.19 -1.35 16.39
N VAL A 608 18.47 -1.53 16.09
CA VAL A 608 19.02 -2.86 15.79
C VAL A 608 18.93 -3.79 17.00
N SER A 609 19.30 -3.33 18.20
CA SER A 609 19.20 -4.16 19.41
C SER A 609 17.76 -4.51 19.76
N LEU A 610 16.82 -3.58 19.53
CA LEU A 610 15.39 -3.80 19.72
C LEU A 610 14.85 -4.91 18.82
N GLU A 611 15.25 -4.97 17.56
CA GLU A 611 14.79 -6.04 16.66
C GLU A 611 15.36 -7.41 17.05
N TRP A 612 16.60 -7.49 17.52
CA TRP A 612 17.15 -8.74 18.07
C TRP A 612 16.46 -9.17 19.36
N PHE A 613 16.12 -8.22 20.24
CA PHE A 613 15.32 -8.46 21.43
C PHE A 613 13.92 -8.97 21.08
N ARG A 614 13.24 -8.37 20.09
CA ARG A 614 11.94 -8.85 19.61
C ARG A 614 12.06 -10.27 19.07
N PHE A 615 13.07 -10.52 18.24
CA PHE A 615 13.27 -11.84 17.65
C PHE A 615 13.49 -12.94 18.70
N SER A 616 14.23 -12.68 19.79
CA SER A 616 14.41 -13.66 20.88
C SER A 616 13.10 -14.04 21.58
N HIS A 617 12.07 -13.19 21.48
CA HIS A 617 10.76 -13.43 22.09
C HIS A 617 9.73 -14.09 21.16
N PHE A 618 10.09 -14.45 19.92
CA PHE A 618 9.15 -15.11 19.00
C PHE A 618 8.64 -16.46 19.55
N GLU A 619 9.52 -17.29 20.13
CA GLU A 619 9.09 -18.56 20.74
C GLU A 619 8.08 -18.35 21.87
N HIS A 620 8.30 -17.33 22.70
CA HIS A 620 7.38 -16.97 23.76
C HIS A 620 6.05 -16.46 23.20
N LEU A 621 6.07 -15.62 22.16
CA LEU A 621 4.85 -15.13 21.49
C LEU A 621 3.93 -16.25 21.00
N PHE A 622 4.53 -17.33 20.51
CA PHE A 622 3.83 -18.50 19.98
C PHE A 622 3.46 -19.53 21.05
N SER A 623 3.96 -19.36 22.28
CA SER A 623 3.62 -20.18 23.44
C SER A 623 2.39 -19.65 24.18
N ALA A 624 1.70 -20.52 24.92
CA ALA A 624 0.58 -20.14 25.79
C ALA A 624 1.06 -19.74 27.19
N ARG A 625 0.41 -18.74 27.80
CA ARG A 625 0.64 -18.42 29.22
C ARG A 625 0.18 -19.59 30.11
N ALA A 626 0.75 -19.69 31.31
CA ALA A 626 0.32 -20.67 32.29
C ALA A 626 -1.20 -20.53 32.57
N GLY A 627 -1.96 -21.59 32.29
CA GLY A 627 -3.42 -21.62 32.47
C GLY A 627 -4.25 -21.09 31.29
N GLN A 628 -3.62 -20.66 30.19
CA GLN A 628 -4.32 -20.27 28.96
C GLN A 628 -4.18 -21.34 27.88
N SER A 629 -5.18 -21.43 26.99
CA SER A 629 -5.17 -22.35 25.84
C SER A 629 -4.66 -21.70 24.54
N GLN A 630 -4.69 -20.37 24.46
CA GLN A 630 -4.20 -19.61 23.31
C GLN A 630 -2.75 -19.15 23.53
N CYS A 631 -2.01 -18.98 22.43
CA CYS A 631 -0.70 -18.36 22.46
C CYS A 631 -0.80 -16.87 22.81
N ILE A 632 0.30 -16.31 23.31
CA ILE A 632 0.37 -14.91 23.76
C ILE A 632 -0.10 -13.96 22.66
N MET A 633 0.42 -14.10 21.44
CA MET A 633 0.05 -13.25 20.30
C MET A 633 -1.45 -13.32 20.00
N ALA A 634 -2.02 -14.52 19.87
CA ALA A 634 -3.43 -14.70 19.55
C ALA A 634 -4.35 -14.16 20.65
N ASN A 635 -4.00 -14.40 21.92
CA ASN A 635 -4.76 -13.88 23.06
C ASN A 635 -4.76 -12.34 23.08
N ASP A 636 -3.60 -11.72 22.87
CA ASP A 636 -3.46 -10.28 22.94
C ASP A 636 -4.17 -9.59 21.75
N MET A 637 -4.03 -10.14 20.53
CA MET A 637 -4.79 -9.68 19.36
C MET A 637 -6.30 -9.90 19.52
N THR A 638 -6.75 -10.96 20.19
CA THR A 638 -8.18 -11.18 20.49
C THR A 638 -8.72 -10.07 21.38
N ASN A 639 -7.96 -9.67 22.40
CA ASN A 639 -8.34 -8.58 23.30
C ASN A 639 -8.50 -7.26 22.52
N ASP A 640 -7.55 -6.93 21.65
CA ASP A 640 -7.61 -5.72 20.84
C ASP A 640 -8.67 -5.77 19.73
N CYS A 641 -8.95 -6.95 19.17
CA CYS A 641 -10.07 -7.15 18.25
C CYS A 641 -11.42 -6.79 18.89
N SER A 642 -11.57 -7.06 20.19
CA SER A 642 -12.78 -6.72 20.96
C SER A 642 -12.78 -5.28 21.50
N ASN A 643 -11.68 -4.55 21.35
CA ASN A 643 -11.50 -3.22 21.91
C ASN A 643 -12.13 -2.16 21.00
N SER A 644 -13.15 -1.46 21.52
CA SER A 644 -13.89 -0.45 20.77
C SER A 644 -13.07 0.76 20.31
N SER A 645 -11.87 0.97 20.87
CA SER A 645 -10.98 2.05 20.45
C SER A 645 -10.42 1.88 19.03
N TYR A 646 -10.36 0.64 18.52
CA TYR A 646 -9.98 0.36 17.13
C TYR A 646 -11.14 0.54 16.13
N GLY A 647 -12.36 0.77 16.61
CA GLY A 647 -13.51 1.09 15.77
C GLY A 647 -13.98 -0.03 14.84
N LEU A 648 -13.54 -1.27 15.06
CA LEU A 648 -13.88 -2.40 14.19
C LEU A 648 -15.37 -2.71 14.19
N THR A 649 -15.94 -2.91 13.00
CA THR A 649 -17.31 -3.41 12.83
C THR A 649 -17.39 -4.89 13.18
N ARG A 650 -18.59 -5.42 13.43
CA ARG A 650 -18.77 -6.85 13.75
C ARG A 650 -18.23 -7.77 12.65
N ALA A 651 -18.37 -7.40 11.37
CA ALA A 651 -17.85 -8.19 10.26
C ALA A 651 -16.32 -8.17 10.25
N GLU A 652 -15.71 -7.01 10.48
CA GLU A 652 -14.25 -6.86 10.57
C GLU A 652 -13.67 -7.62 11.75
N GLN A 653 -14.36 -7.62 12.89
CA GLN A 653 -14.02 -8.44 14.05
C GLN A 653 -14.05 -9.92 13.71
N THR A 654 -15.08 -10.39 13.00
CA THR A 654 -15.16 -11.80 12.57
C THR A 654 -13.98 -12.16 11.67
N SER A 655 -13.70 -11.39 10.62
CA SER A 655 -12.56 -11.68 9.74
C SER A 655 -11.21 -11.60 10.46
N THR A 656 -11.05 -10.67 11.41
CA THR A 656 -9.84 -10.56 12.23
C THR A 656 -9.70 -11.75 13.18
N LEU A 657 -10.80 -12.24 13.75
CA LEU A 657 -10.80 -13.45 14.59
C LEU A 657 -10.45 -14.71 13.77
N ASP A 658 -10.84 -14.78 12.50
CA ASP A 658 -10.42 -15.87 11.61
C ASP A 658 -8.90 -15.85 11.37
N LEU A 659 -8.31 -14.68 11.11
CA LEU A 659 -6.85 -14.51 11.06
C LEU A 659 -6.19 -14.94 12.37
N ILE A 660 -6.72 -14.50 13.51
CA ILE A 660 -6.18 -14.86 14.84
C ILE A 660 -6.28 -16.37 15.09
N SER A 661 -7.35 -17.02 14.62
CA SER A 661 -7.51 -18.47 14.70
C SER A 661 -6.43 -19.20 13.88
N ASN A 662 -6.08 -18.68 12.70
CA ASN A 662 -4.99 -19.25 11.91
C ASN A 662 -3.63 -19.05 12.57
N ILE A 663 -3.36 -17.87 13.14
CA ILE A 663 -2.17 -17.60 13.96
C ILE A 663 -2.06 -18.63 15.09
N GLN A 664 -3.17 -18.87 15.79
CA GLN A 664 -3.24 -19.88 16.85
C GLN A 664 -2.95 -21.30 16.34
N ALA A 665 -3.43 -21.65 15.15
CA ALA A 665 -3.17 -22.97 14.57
C ALA A 665 -1.68 -23.13 14.20
N HIS A 666 -1.06 -22.10 13.62
CA HIS A 666 0.37 -22.10 13.30
C HIS A 666 1.25 -22.18 14.54
N SER A 667 0.86 -21.50 15.63
CA SER A 667 1.63 -21.52 16.88
C SER A 667 1.69 -22.90 17.55
N GLN A 668 0.79 -23.82 17.19
CA GLN A 668 0.75 -25.19 17.71
C GLN A 668 1.54 -26.19 16.83
N GLN A 669 2.05 -25.75 15.68
CA GLN A 669 2.84 -26.60 14.79
C GLN A 669 4.24 -26.81 15.36
N ALA A 670 4.77 -28.03 15.21
CA ALA A 670 6.18 -28.29 15.52
C ALA A 670 7.07 -27.63 14.46
N GLY A 671 7.89 -26.67 14.87
CA GLY A 671 8.79 -25.94 13.97
C GLY A 671 9.64 -24.93 14.71
N VAL A 672 10.66 -24.40 14.03
CA VAL A 672 11.43 -23.26 14.54
C VAL A 672 10.60 -21.98 14.44
N ALA A 673 10.82 -21.04 15.36
CA ALA A 673 10.07 -19.79 15.45
C ALA A 673 9.96 -19.05 14.11
N MET A 674 11.03 -19.03 13.32
CA MET A 674 11.05 -18.34 12.03
C MET A 674 10.09 -18.96 11.00
N THR A 675 9.93 -20.29 11.00
CA THR A 675 8.98 -20.97 10.10
C THR A 675 7.53 -20.68 10.51
N ILE A 676 7.26 -20.66 11.82
CA ILE A 676 5.93 -20.29 12.34
C ILE A 676 5.62 -18.84 11.95
N ALA A 677 6.58 -17.93 12.14
CA ALA A 677 6.43 -16.53 11.76
C ALA A 677 6.18 -16.36 10.25
N GLN A 678 6.91 -17.09 9.40
CA GLN A 678 6.70 -17.06 7.95
C GLN A 678 5.27 -17.45 7.56
N ASN A 679 4.73 -18.51 8.16
CA ASN A 679 3.35 -18.94 7.88
C ASN A 679 2.33 -17.88 8.33
N ILE A 680 2.54 -17.28 9.50
CA ILE A 680 1.70 -16.16 9.98
C ILE A 680 1.73 -14.98 9.00
N VAL A 681 2.90 -14.64 8.46
CA VAL A 681 3.05 -13.55 7.48
C VAL A 681 2.36 -13.89 6.16
N ILE A 682 2.40 -15.15 5.72
CA ILE A 682 1.65 -15.63 4.55
C ILE A 682 0.14 -15.44 4.77
N ASP A 683 -0.38 -15.85 5.92
CA ASP A 683 -1.79 -15.70 6.26
C ASP A 683 -2.20 -14.24 6.39
N TRP A 684 -1.34 -13.41 6.97
CA TRP A 684 -1.53 -11.95 6.99
C TRP A 684 -1.66 -11.39 5.57
N LYS A 685 -0.77 -11.76 4.65
CA LYS A 685 -0.85 -11.31 3.26
C LYS A 685 -2.12 -11.81 2.57
N GLN A 686 -2.52 -13.06 2.80
CA GLN A 686 -3.78 -13.59 2.25
C GLN A 686 -4.99 -12.83 2.82
N PHE A 687 -4.99 -12.55 4.12
CA PHE A 687 -6.01 -11.77 4.79
C PHE A 687 -6.14 -10.37 4.17
N LEU A 688 -5.01 -9.72 3.86
CA LEU A 688 -5.00 -8.38 3.24
C LEU A 688 -5.55 -8.36 1.82
N LYS A 689 -5.51 -9.46 1.06
CA LYS A 689 -6.15 -9.52 -0.27
C LYS A 689 -7.65 -9.22 -0.21
N ILE A 690 -8.29 -9.50 0.94
CA ILE A 690 -9.72 -9.31 1.17
C ILE A 690 -9.98 -8.12 2.11
N ASN A 691 -9.09 -7.88 3.08
CA ASN A 691 -9.31 -6.96 4.19
C ASN A 691 -8.23 -5.86 4.31
N ASN A 692 -7.66 -5.39 3.20
CA ASN A 692 -6.56 -4.41 3.24
C ASN A 692 -6.86 -3.11 4.01
N PHE A 693 -8.13 -2.70 4.11
CA PHE A 693 -8.54 -1.51 4.83
C PHE A 693 -8.33 -1.65 6.35
N LEU A 694 -8.15 -2.88 6.83
CA LEU A 694 -7.76 -3.20 8.21
C LEU A 694 -6.24 -3.21 8.43
N PHE A 695 -5.45 -3.02 7.37
CA PHE A 695 -3.98 -3.09 7.41
C PHE A 695 -3.39 -2.24 8.54
N ALA A 696 -3.69 -0.94 8.53
CA ALA A 696 -3.16 -0.02 9.53
C ALA A 696 -3.71 -0.33 10.93
N SER A 697 -5.00 -0.65 11.05
CA SER A 697 -5.65 -0.89 12.35
C SER A 697 -5.11 -2.13 13.06
N ILE A 698 -4.98 -3.26 12.36
CA ILE A 698 -4.50 -4.51 12.97
C ILE A 698 -3.02 -4.45 13.28
N ARG A 699 -2.21 -3.74 12.48
CA ARG A 699 -0.79 -3.53 12.79
C ARG A 699 -0.56 -2.76 14.10
N GLU A 700 -1.55 -2.04 14.61
CA GLU A 700 -1.45 -1.33 15.89
C GLU A 700 -1.89 -2.20 17.08
N PHE A 701 -2.37 -3.43 16.86
CA PHE A 701 -2.74 -4.34 17.95
C PHE A 701 -1.54 -4.64 18.83
N SER A 702 -1.65 -4.37 20.12
CA SER A 702 -0.57 -4.60 21.07
C SER A 702 -0.38 -6.08 21.31
N ILE A 703 0.87 -6.54 21.34
CA ILE A 703 1.23 -7.93 21.63
C ILE A 703 2.34 -7.98 22.67
N PHE A 704 2.21 -8.90 23.62
CA PHE A 704 3.20 -9.19 24.66
C PHE A 704 3.70 -7.96 25.44
N LEU A 705 2.74 -7.17 25.93
CA LEU A 705 2.98 -5.94 26.69
C LEU A 705 3.82 -6.17 27.96
N GLU A 706 3.82 -7.38 28.54
CA GLU A 706 4.59 -7.70 29.75
C GLU A 706 6.10 -7.50 29.55
N VAL A 707 6.60 -7.68 28.33
CA VAL A 707 8.01 -7.51 27.96
C VAL A 707 8.24 -6.32 27.02
N ILE A 708 7.25 -5.43 26.87
CA ILE A 708 7.34 -4.25 25.99
C ILE A 708 7.70 -4.64 24.55
N PHE A 709 7.16 -5.76 24.05
CA PHE A 709 7.46 -6.22 22.69
C PHE A 709 7.04 -5.19 21.63
N GLY A 710 5.79 -4.73 21.69
CA GLY A 710 5.23 -3.73 20.79
C GLY A 710 3.86 -4.15 20.23
N SER A 711 3.67 -3.98 18.93
CA SER A 711 2.45 -4.32 18.21
C SER A 711 2.62 -5.49 17.23
N PHE A 712 1.52 -5.97 16.66
CA PHE A 712 1.56 -6.93 15.56
C PHE A 712 2.34 -6.40 14.36
N GLY A 713 2.28 -5.09 14.10
CA GLY A 713 3.12 -4.44 13.10
C GLY A 713 4.62 -4.56 13.43
N ASP A 714 5.01 -4.40 14.69
CA ASP A 714 6.41 -4.59 15.12
C ASP A 714 6.87 -6.05 14.93
N PHE A 715 5.99 -7.03 15.14
CA PHE A 715 6.29 -8.44 14.82
C PHE A 715 6.54 -8.63 13.31
N LEU A 716 5.70 -8.04 12.46
CA LEU A 716 5.87 -8.11 11.00
C LEU A 716 7.17 -7.43 10.54
N ASP A 717 7.49 -6.28 11.13
CA ASP A 717 8.73 -5.54 10.83
C ASP A 717 9.96 -6.32 11.28
N CYS A 718 9.93 -6.90 12.49
CA CYS A 718 10.99 -7.77 12.99
C CYS A 718 11.20 -9.00 12.10
N PHE A 719 10.12 -9.63 11.62
CA PHE A 719 10.23 -10.76 10.69
C PHE A 719 10.95 -10.38 9.40
N ASP A 720 10.58 -9.26 8.77
CA ASP A 720 11.22 -8.79 7.53
C ASP A 720 12.71 -8.50 7.74
N ILE A 721 13.05 -7.80 8.83
CA ILE A 721 14.44 -7.46 9.19
C ILE A 721 15.27 -8.73 9.44
N MET A 722 14.69 -9.72 10.13
CA MET A 722 15.37 -10.98 10.42
C MET A 722 15.52 -11.88 9.20
N CYS A 723 14.68 -11.74 8.17
CA CYS A 723 14.93 -12.40 6.88
C CYS A 723 16.25 -11.94 6.25
N VAL A 724 16.70 -10.71 6.51
CA VAL A 724 17.95 -10.13 6.00
C VAL A 724 19.12 -10.37 6.96
N LEU A 725 18.92 -10.14 8.26
CA LEU A 725 19.99 -10.23 9.26
C LEU A 725 20.27 -11.67 9.74
N ASN A 726 19.29 -12.57 9.66
CA ASN A 726 19.38 -13.97 10.06
C ASN A 726 18.82 -14.91 8.97
N PRO A 727 19.36 -14.87 7.74
CA PRO A 727 18.76 -15.53 6.57
C PRO A 727 18.73 -17.06 6.67
N SER A 728 19.58 -17.66 7.51
CA SER A 728 19.57 -19.11 7.79
C SER A 728 18.54 -19.51 8.85
N GLY A 729 18.00 -18.56 9.62
CA GLY A 729 17.07 -18.81 10.73
C GLY A 729 17.67 -19.67 11.85
N THR A 730 19.00 -19.84 11.87
CA THR A 730 19.70 -20.75 12.78
C THR A 730 20.10 -20.09 14.10
N GLU A 731 20.24 -18.77 14.11
CA GLU A 731 20.51 -18.04 15.35
C GLU A 731 19.18 -17.64 16.00
N VAL A 732 18.58 -18.51 16.81
CA VAL A 732 17.59 -18.05 17.79
C VAL A 732 18.36 -17.74 19.06
N PRO A 733 18.38 -16.49 19.56
CA PRO A 733 18.92 -16.19 20.88
C PRO A 733 18.07 -16.96 21.91
N SER A 734 18.54 -18.14 22.28
CA SER A 734 17.92 -18.92 23.36
C SER A 734 18.79 -18.75 24.58
N LEU A 735 18.29 -18.03 25.58
CA LEU A 735 18.81 -18.17 26.93
C LEU A 735 18.31 -19.52 27.49
N PRO A 736 19.14 -20.24 28.26
CA PRO A 736 18.69 -21.43 28.96
C PRO A 736 17.45 -21.10 29.82
N PRO A 737 16.53 -22.05 30.02
CA PRO A 737 15.28 -21.82 30.75
C PRO A 737 15.59 -21.19 32.11
N MET A 738 14.98 -20.03 32.38
CA MET A 738 15.05 -19.32 33.66
C MET A 738 14.70 -20.28 34.80
N THR A 739 15.73 -20.89 35.38
CA THR A 739 15.63 -21.83 36.51
C THR A 739 16.53 -21.34 37.62
N THR A 740 16.49 -20.05 37.93
CA THR A 740 16.91 -19.55 39.25
C THR A 740 16.33 -18.16 39.50
N PRO A 741 15.79 -17.87 40.70
CA PRO A 741 15.31 -16.53 41.05
C PRO A 741 16.48 -15.56 41.03
N MET A 742 16.31 -14.44 40.33
CA MET A 742 17.27 -13.34 40.36
C MET A 742 17.39 -12.82 41.81
N PRO A 743 18.61 -12.55 42.33
CA PRO A 743 18.77 -11.94 43.64
C PRO A 743 18.11 -10.55 43.65
N PRO A 744 17.35 -10.18 44.69
CA PRO A 744 16.67 -8.90 44.73
C PRO A 744 17.71 -7.81 44.95
N THR A 745 17.83 -6.90 43.98
CA THR A 745 18.50 -5.62 44.21
C THR A 745 17.44 -4.53 44.10
N THR A 746 17.30 -3.77 45.18
CA THR A 746 16.29 -2.74 45.49
C THR A 746 14.83 -3.23 45.55
N THR A 747 14.42 -3.60 46.77
CA THR A 747 13.02 -3.75 47.18
C THR A 747 12.20 -2.52 46.82
N MET A 748 11.33 -2.62 45.81
CA MET A 748 10.10 -1.82 45.79
C MET A 748 9.33 -2.14 47.09
N MET A 749 8.92 -1.11 47.83
CA MET A 749 8.11 -1.34 49.04
C MET A 749 6.81 -2.06 48.67
N THR A 750 6.61 -3.23 49.25
CA THR A 750 5.37 -4.00 49.13
C THR A 750 4.29 -3.37 50.01
N GLY A 751 3.11 -3.07 49.46
CA GLY A 751 1.98 -2.59 50.24
C GLY A 751 1.54 -3.57 51.32
N ASN A 752 1.46 -3.08 52.57
CA ASN A 752 1.05 -3.87 53.73
C ASN A 752 -0.41 -3.55 54.09
N CYS A 753 -1.31 -4.52 53.92
CA CYS A 753 -2.74 -4.40 54.18
C CYS A 753 -3.10 -3.89 55.59
N ALA A 754 -2.26 -4.16 56.60
CA ALA A 754 -2.45 -3.63 57.95
C ALA A 754 -2.32 -2.09 58.03
N THR A 755 -1.75 -1.46 57.00
CA THR A 755 -1.50 -0.03 56.91
C THR A 755 -2.26 0.65 55.76
N ALA A 756 -3.24 -0.04 55.14
CA ALA A 756 -4.04 0.48 54.04
C ALA A 756 -5.07 1.54 54.48
N GLY A 757 -5.56 1.48 55.72
CA GLY A 757 -6.60 2.37 56.25
C GLY A 757 -6.32 3.87 56.07
N PRO A 758 -5.12 4.36 56.42
CA PRO A 758 -4.72 5.75 56.19
C PRO A 758 -4.86 6.27 54.75
N LEU A 759 -4.85 5.39 53.73
CA LEU A 759 -5.01 5.80 52.33
C LEU A 759 -6.39 6.42 52.06
N PHE A 760 -7.41 5.98 52.81
CA PHE A 760 -8.80 6.41 52.68
C PHE A 760 -9.18 7.56 53.62
N GLN A 761 -8.25 8.02 54.47
CA GLN A 761 -8.52 9.11 55.41
C GLN A 761 -8.47 10.48 54.72
N LEU A 762 -9.30 11.40 55.18
CA LEU A 762 -9.32 12.78 54.69
C LEU A 762 -8.33 13.62 55.50
N ASN A 763 -7.25 14.05 54.85
CA ASN A 763 -6.32 15.06 55.35
C ASN A 763 -6.51 16.34 54.53
N ASN A 764 -6.93 17.44 55.17
CA ASN A 764 -7.26 18.70 54.49
C ASN A 764 -8.28 18.55 53.35
N ASN A 765 -9.28 17.68 53.51
CA ASN A 765 -10.31 17.37 52.52
C ASN A 765 -9.83 16.55 51.30
N HIS A 766 -8.60 16.04 51.34
CA HIS A 766 -7.98 15.18 50.33
C HIS A 766 -7.70 13.78 50.87
N SER A 767 -7.72 12.78 50.00
CA SER A 767 -7.39 11.39 50.33
C SER A 767 -6.30 10.89 49.40
N ILE A 768 -5.31 10.21 49.96
CA ILE A 768 -4.14 9.71 49.22
C ILE A 768 -4.57 8.83 48.05
N VAL A 769 -5.55 7.94 48.23
CA VAL A 769 -6.02 7.07 47.15
C VAL A 769 -6.68 7.86 46.02
N VAL A 770 -7.47 8.89 46.34
CA VAL A 770 -8.19 9.70 45.36
C VAL A 770 -7.22 10.58 44.58
N ASP A 771 -6.30 11.25 45.27
CA ASP A 771 -5.29 12.11 44.64
C ASP A 771 -4.34 11.29 43.77
N SER A 772 -3.94 10.10 44.22
CA SER A 772 -3.09 9.19 43.45
C SER A 772 -3.77 8.75 42.15
N LEU A 773 -5.04 8.35 42.21
CA LEU A 773 -5.78 7.94 41.00
C LEU A 773 -6.01 9.10 40.02
N TYR A 774 -6.29 10.32 40.50
CA TYR A 774 -6.42 11.48 39.61
C TYR A 774 -5.10 11.89 38.98
N THR A 775 -4.00 11.76 39.71
CA THR A 775 -2.65 12.06 39.20
C THR A 775 -2.27 11.03 38.14
N ASP A 776 -2.40 9.74 38.48
CA ASP A 776 -1.97 8.64 37.64
C ASP A 776 -2.83 8.51 36.37
N CYS A 777 -4.14 8.80 36.43
CA CYS A 777 -4.97 8.68 35.22
C CYS A 777 -4.54 9.63 34.10
N ASN A 778 -3.88 10.76 34.39
CA ASN A 778 -3.40 11.65 33.34
C ASN A 778 -2.32 11.00 32.45
N SER A 779 -1.71 9.89 32.90
CA SER A 779 -0.80 9.07 32.09
C SER A 779 -1.51 8.08 31.16
N TYR A 780 -2.83 7.92 31.28
CA TYR A 780 -3.59 6.95 30.48
C TYR A 780 -3.86 7.48 29.08
N ASN A 781 -3.63 6.65 28.07
CA ASN A 781 -3.81 7.05 26.67
C ASN A 781 -5.28 7.30 26.29
N GLY A 782 -5.51 8.32 25.44
CA GLY A 782 -6.81 8.60 24.83
C GLY A 782 -7.89 9.08 25.82
N THR A 783 -9.12 8.57 25.69
CA THR A 783 -10.28 8.97 26.53
C THR A 783 -10.36 8.25 27.87
N GLN A 784 -9.38 7.43 28.22
CA GLN A 784 -9.49 6.49 29.35
C GLN A 784 -9.51 7.21 30.71
N CYS A 785 -8.70 8.26 30.90
CA CYS A 785 -8.78 9.09 32.11
C CYS A 785 -10.13 9.81 32.21
N VAL A 786 -10.68 10.31 31.10
CA VAL A 786 -12.01 10.93 31.07
C VAL A 786 -13.08 9.93 31.51
N ASN A 787 -12.98 8.67 31.07
CA ASN A 787 -13.89 7.60 31.47
C ASN A 787 -13.67 7.11 32.92
N PHE A 788 -12.46 7.24 33.45
CA PHE A 788 -12.13 6.82 34.82
C PHE A 788 -12.54 7.85 35.88
N LYS A 789 -12.45 9.15 35.56
CA LYS A 789 -12.79 10.25 36.48
C LYS A 789 -14.16 10.09 37.18
N PRO A 790 -15.25 9.68 36.51
CA PRO A 790 -16.52 9.37 37.18
C PRO A 790 -16.42 8.26 38.24
N TYR A 791 -15.55 7.26 38.05
CA TYR A 791 -15.33 6.18 39.01
C TYR A 791 -14.41 6.60 40.15
N ILE A 792 -13.42 7.45 39.89
CA ILE A 792 -12.62 8.08 40.97
C ILE A 792 -13.54 8.94 41.85
N LEU A 793 -14.44 9.73 41.25
CA LEU A 793 -15.45 10.50 41.99
C LEU A 793 -16.42 9.58 42.77
N LYS A 794 -16.77 8.42 42.21
CA LYS A 794 -17.57 7.42 42.91
C LYS A 794 -16.83 6.82 44.11
N ILE A 795 -15.52 6.58 44.00
CA ILE A 795 -14.65 6.15 45.10
C ILE A 795 -14.61 7.22 46.19
N ASP A 796 -14.41 8.49 45.84
CA ASP A 796 -14.40 9.59 46.81
C ASP A 796 -15.72 9.66 47.60
N ASN A 797 -16.86 9.65 46.90
CA ASN A 797 -18.16 9.77 47.55
C ASN A 797 -18.62 8.50 48.29
N SER A 798 -18.36 7.31 47.74
CA SER A 798 -18.94 6.06 48.22
C SER A 798 -18.01 5.28 49.15
N VAL A 799 -16.71 5.59 49.13
CA VAL A 799 -15.69 4.93 49.96
C VAL A 799 -15.06 5.90 50.96
N VAL A 800 -14.45 7.00 50.49
CA VAL A 800 -13.66 7.92 51.33
C VAL A 800 -14.59 8.76 52.23
N ARG A 801 -15.53 9.48 51.64
CA ARG A 801 -16.47 10.39 52.34
C ARG A 801 -17.66 9.68 52.96
N ASN A 802 -17.81 8.38 52.72
CA ASN A 802 -18.92 7.60 53.23
C ASN A 802 -18.76 7.30 54.72
N THR A 803 -19.63 7.88 55.55
CA THR A 803 -19.63 7.71 57.01
C THR A 803 -20.25 6.39 57.47
N THR A 804 -20.88 5.64 56.56
CA THR A 804 -21.50 4.34 56.87
C THR A 804 -20.50 3.17 56.85
N LEU A 805 -19.33 3.34 56.20
CA LEU A 805 -18.23 2.37 56.22
C LEU A 805 -17.35 2.64 57.45
N THR A 806 -17.49 1.82 58.48
CA THR A 806 -16.87 2.02 59.80
C THR A 806 -15.55 1.29 59.99
N THR A 807 -15.16 0.41 59.07
CA THR A 807 -13.89 -0.33 59.13
C THR A 807 -13.07 -0.20 57.84
N ASP A 808 -11.74 -0.33 57.96
CA ASP A 808 -10.83 -0.27 56.81
C ASP A 808 -11.10 -1.39 55.79
N VAL A 809 -11.45 -2.59 56.27
CA VAL A 809 -11.82 -3.72 55.42
C VAL A 809 -13.05 -3.41 54.56
N GLN A 810 -14.07 -2.77 55.14
CA GLN A 810 -15.25 -2.35 54.37
C GLN A 810 -14.91 -1.33 53.29
N ARG A 811 -13.99 -0.40 53.58
CA ARG A 811 -13.52 0.60 52.61
C ARG A 811 -12.70 -0.03 51.50
N ILE A 812 -11.79 -0.94 51.82
CA ILE A 812 -10.99 -1.70 50.85
C ILE A 812 -11.89 -2.52 49.92
N ASN A 813 -12.92 -3.19 50.46
CA ASN A 813 -13.83 -4.01 49.66
C ASN A 813 -14.70 -3.15 48.72
N ALA A 814 -15.21 -2.02 49.21
CA ALA A 814 -15.98 -1.08 48.39
C ALA A 814 -15.11 -0.43 47.30
N PHE A 815 -13.85 -0.12 47.62
CA PHE A 815 -12.85 0.36 46.67
C PHE A 815 -12.58 -0.68 45.57
N ALA A 816 -12.20 -1.91 45.95
CA ALA A 816 -11.91 -2.99 45.01
C ALA A 816 -13.12 -3.27 44.11
N TYR A 817 -14.34 -3.26 44.66
CA TYR A 817 -15.55 -3.42 43.85
C TYR A 817 -15.69 -2.32 42.79
N ILE A 818 -15.49 -1.04 43.12
CA ILE A 818 -15.61 0.06 42.15
C ILE A 818 -14.50 0.00 41.10
N ILE A 819 -13.27 -0.36 41.49
CA ILE A 819 -12.15 -0.58 40.57
C ILE A 819 -12.46 -1.72 39.60
N THR A 820 -12.95 -2.87 40.10
CA THR A 820 -13.36 -4.00 39.25
C THR A 820 -14.53 -3.64 38.34
N GLN A 821 -15.48 -2.80 38.79
CA GLN A 821 -16.57 -2.31 37.95
C GLN A 821 -16.09 -1.40 36.81
N TYR A 822 -15.04 -0.61 37.03
CA TYR A 822 -14.44 0.21 35.97
C TYR A 822 -13.59 -0.62 35.01
N CYS A 823 -12.73 -1.49 35.56
CA CYS A 823 -11.82 -2.32 34.79
C CYS A 823 -12.58 -3.37 33.97
N GLY A 824 -13.64 -3.96 34.54
CA GLY A 824 -14.41 -5.03 33.91
C GLY A 824 -13.49 -6.15 33.44
N THR A 825 -13.70 -6.61 32.20
CA THR A 825 -12.81 -7.55 31.49
C THR A 825 -11.79 -6.85 30.59
N ASN A 826 -11.66 -5.52 30.66
CA ASN A 826 -10.75 -4.75 29.81
C ASN A 826 -9.33 -4.81 30.38
N SER A 827 -8.45 -5.56 29.72
CA SER A 827 -7.06 -5.80 30.15
C SER A 827 -6.21 -4.54 30.22
N GLN A 828 -6.43 -3.55 29.34
CA GLN A 828 -5.71 -2.27 29.39
C GLN A 828 -6.11 -1.44 30.61
N ARG A 829 -7.42 -1.32 30.92
CA ARG A 829 -7.89 -0.67 32.14
C ARG A 829 -7.39 -1.39 33.38
N LEU A 830 -7.43 -2.73 33.36
CA LEU A 830 -6.90 -3.55 34.43
C LEU A 830 -5.41 -3.27 34.63
N PHE A 831 -4.62 -3.28 33.55
CA PHE A 831 -3.18 -3.00 33.61
C PHE A 831 -2.88 -1.60 34.16
N TRP A 832 -3.45 -0.54 33.58
CA TRP A 832 -3.18 0.83 34.02
C TRP A 832 -3.63 1.06 35.45
N VAL A 833 -4.88 0.72 35.76
CA VAL A 833 -5.46 1.00 37.08
C VAL A 833 -4.82 0.14 38.16
N MET A 834 -4.51 -1.13 37.91
CA MET A 834 -3.88 -1.99 38.92
C MET A 834 -2.41 -1.61 39.17
N ASN A 835 -1.72 -1.03 38.16
CA ASN A 835 -0.35 -0.57 38.30
C ASN A 835 -0.20 0.85 38.86
N SER A 836 -1.29 1.62 39.01
CA SER A 836 -1.26 2.94 39.63
C SER A 836 -0.63 2.89 41.02
N GLN A 837 0.36 3.76 41.24
CA GLN A 837 1.11 3.85 42.50
C GLN A 837 0.46 4.86 43.46
N MET A 838 0.46 4.53 44.75
CA MET A 838 0.06 5.47 45.80
C MET A 838 1.15 6.53 46.00
N SER A 839 0.77 7.80 46.00
CA SER A 839 1.68 8.95 46.06
C SER A 839 2.55 9.03 47.33
N ASN A 840 2.15 8.34 48.40
CA ASN A 840 2.92 8.23 49.63
C ASN A 840 3.90 7.03 49.64
N GLY A 841 4.07 6.35 48.51
CA GLY A 841 4.92 5.17 48.39
C GLY A 841 4.35 3.91 49.04
N TRP A 842 3.07 3.87 49.41
CA TRP A 842 2.49 2.72 50.09
C TRP A 842 2.50 1.44 49.24
N GLY A 843 2.36 1.54 47.92
CA GLY A 843 2.26 0.40 47.02
C GLY A 843 1.32 0.69 45.84
N SER A 844 0.88 -0.36 45.14
CA SER A 844 -0.03 -0.23 43.98
C SER A 844 -1.50 -0.45 44.33
N VAL A 845 -2.39 -0.02 43.42
CA VAL A 845 -3.83 -0.35 43.49
C VAL A 845 -4.06 -1.86 43.47
N GLN A 846 -3.26 -2.64 42.73
CA GLN A 846 -3.36 -4.10 42.75
C GLN A 846 -3.15 -4.67 44.15
N GLN A 847 -2.11 -4.19 44.84
CA GLN A 847 -1.80 -4.61 46.20
C GLN A 847 -2.92 -4.22 47.17
N LEU A 848 -3.50 -3.03 46.99
CA LEU A 848 -4.66 -2.57 47.77
C LEU A 848 -5.92 -3.42 47.52
N CYS A 849 -6.19 -3.79 46.27
CA CYS A 849 -7.30 -4.69 45.91
C CYS A 849 -7.09 -6.10 46.46
N ASN A 850 -5.85 -6.59 46.47
CA ASN A 850 -5.48 -7.91 46.99
C ASN A 850 -5.51 -8.00 48.52
N CYS A 851 -5.64 -6.88 49.23
CA CYS A 851 -5.90 -6.88 50.67
C CYS A 851 -7.28 -7.45 51.03
N ASN A 852 -8.16 -7.58 50.05
CA ASN A 852 -9.39 -8.35 50.15
C ASN A 852 -9.07 -9.80 49.74
N GLY A 853 -8.78 -10.68 50.70
CA GLY A 853 -8.32 -12.06 50.51
C GLY A 853 -9.30 -13.03 49.82
N THR A 854 -9.99 -12.61 48.76
CA THR A 854 -10.90 -13.40 47.93
C THR A 854 -10.88 -12.90 46.48
N MET A 855 -9.86 -13.28 45.71
CA MET A 855 -9.99 -13.49 44.27
C MET A 855 -9.29 -14.82 43.91
N SER A 856 -9.92 -15.91 44.32
CA SER A 856 -9.77 -17.23 43.72
C SER A 856 -11.03 -17.48 42.89
N GLY A 857 -10.87 -17.59 41.57
CA GLY A 857 -11.95 -17.83 40.61
C GLY A 857 -11.57 -17.35 39.23
#